data_AF-A0A812ZYD6-F1
#
_entry.id   AF-A0A812ZYD6-F1
#
_cell.length_a   1.000
_cell.length_b   1.000
_cell.length_c   1.000
_cell.angle_alpha   90.00
_cell.angle_beta   90.00
_cell.angle_gamma   90.00
#
_symmetry.space_group_name_H-M   'P 1'
#
loop_
_entity.id
_entity.type
_entity.pdbx_description
1 polymer ?
#
loop_
_entity_poly.entity_id
_entity_poly.type
_entity_poly.pdbx_seq_one_letter_code
_entity_poly.pdbx_strand_id
1 'polypeptide(L)'
;MDGDIGLDNFRFLQVYTGVAVAPEQLQDKEALAEEQQETAALNLFTVKLEREVKLWERYQESLKEFNNGQKDARSSFRREQDAKLKEAVATYTHKKFPCKALPGEDAVMPYIRSYSADWADTENKSHDEIHYIYVADLTSLGSSCSRYLARVCRILGDGLAAGAERSVAVVVGPNVASYGNTYDDESVEKSQDDVEQQLRQDTYDMNVKRAQLCFAPETFGSTKRSLVHPMWLCVNKATDANGKLLSRFANGSLWHHRACVGIQAKAVADFVNPAQGVSIQLNTVNLSKAQQYKQHISGPDLWLKVLEGLWKGLAPGPFTVAVYANLLPYDHGLTQACLQRAMEPSGRLPREAVISGLWAYADDPSQRVKMADWLRRAADNQTEKYIKEGVLKLPNLVLKDFSPEGVAPTYDTREYVLTAPVQGKHLSFRQEVLDMYDGKFSKLKDAYEALKKKHNEKHNPSGVPYKGAGKRTETASEKEVQGEPFADEDCFESLDNVKATDGHVTVIQSQMPELFELVFSAKNAMYLHAKSDGVLNTDVPLMDLHGEFLTGKEVAGKKDTVTYKLADGDSVACFSHPDGESWRPPFTKGLATLKEFIDYLQECGFGSVTSPCHEISIGENGAVTVNEKEACSYLPKKIPSRTQADHSNAGSLMDFNDMSWTDGEHKKKYMMVHMHFSWVHNAAQGDSLTPAKPRFLLTKPRRLQGGRCYKLA
;
A
#
# COMPACT_ATOMS: atom_id res chain seq x y z
N MET A 1 -66.36 -35.78 47.25
CA MET A 1 -65.34 -36.61 46.58
C MET A 1 -66.03 -37.93 46.30
N ASP A 2 -66.84 -37.95 45.25
CA ASP A 2 -67.56 -39.16 44.83
C ASP A 2 -66.71 -39.81 43.76
N GLY A 3 -65.85 -40.73 44.19
CA GLY A 3 -65.11 -41.60 43.30
C GLY A 3 -66.00 -42.78 42.94
N ASP A 4 -66.64 -42.72 41.77
CA ASP A 4 -67.31 -43.87 41.17
C ASP A 4 -66.26 -44.95 40.91
N ILE A 5 -66.21 -45.95 41.78
CA ILE A 5 -65.39 -47.13 41.60
C ILE A 5 -66.12 -48.03 40.61
N GLY A 6 -65.85 -47.84 39.32
CA GLY A 6 -66.31 -48.74 38.25
C GLY A 6 -65.61 -50.10 38.31
N LEU A 7 -66.28 -51.14 37.79
CA LEU A 7 -65.78 -52.52 37.70
C LEU A 7 -64.40 -52.62 37.01
N ASP A 8 -64.07 -51.65 36.17
CA ASP A 8 -62.82 -51.54 35.41
C ASP A 8 -61.59 -51.31 36.30
N ASN A 9 -61.81 -50.87 37.55
CA ASN A 9 -60.76 -50.62 38.53
C ASN A 9 -60.25 -51.92 39.21
N PHE A 10 -60.91 -53.06 38.97
CA PHE A 10 -60.55 -54.35 39.57
C PHE A 10 -60.11 -55.34 38.48
N ARG A 11 -58.81 -55.31 38.13
CA ARG A 11 -58.18 -56.27 37.18
C ARG A 11 -58.42 -57.75 37.51
N PHE A 12 -58.65 -58.08 38.78
CA PHE A 12 -58.93 -59.45 39.24
C PHE A 12 -60.35 -59.93 38.88
N LEU A 13 -61.34 -59.03 38.76
CA LEU A 13 -62.74 -59.41 38.48
C LEU A 13 -63.04 -59.67 37.00
N GLN A 14 -62.19 -59.22 36.08
CA GLN A 14 -62.33 -59.50 34.64
C GLN A 14 -62.03 -60.96 34.27
N VAL A 15 -61.35 -61.72 35.13
CA VAL A 15 -61.05 -63.15 34.90
C VAL A 15 -62.30 -64.03 35.15
N TYR A 16 -63.28 -63.55 35.91
CA TYR A 16 -64.47 -64.35 36.29
C TYR A 16 -65.73 -64.08 35.45
N THR A 17 -65.78 -63.01 34.64
CA THR A 17 -66.98 -62.65 33.85
C THR A 17 -66.95 -63.11 32.40
N GLY A 18 -65.94 -63.86 31.95
CA GLY A 18 -65.98 -64.58 30.67
C GLY A 18 -66.10 -63.69 29.42
N VAL A 19 -65.82 -62.38 29.53
CA VAL A 19 -65.65 -61.51 28.35
C VAL A 19 -64.17 -61.50 28.03
N ALA A 20 -63.77 -62.39 27.12
CA ALA A 20 -62.45 -62.33 26.50
C ALA A 20 -62.32 -60.96 25.82
N VAL A 21 -61.47 -60.09 26.37
CA VAL A 21 -60.95 -58.95 25.61
C VAL A 21 -60.21 -59.57 24.43
N ALA A 22 -60.72 -59.36 23.20
CA ALA A 22 -60.09 -59.88 22.01
C ALA A 22 -58.62 -59.40 22.00
N PRO A 23 -57.63 -60.27 21.73
CA PRO A 23 -56.21 -59.91 21.68
C PRO A 23 -55.93 -58.66 20.82
N GLU A 24 -56.73 -58.44 19.78
CA GLU A 24 -56.68 -57.29 18.88
C GLU A 24 -56.93 -55.94 19.59
N GLN A 25 -57.86 -55.87 20.56
CA GLN A 25 -58.15 -54.61 21.29
C GLN A 25 -57.09 -54.21 22.34
N LEU A 26 -56.30 -55.17 22.81
CA LEU A 26 -55.15 -54.94 23.68
C LEU A 26 -53.94 -54.47 22.85
N GLN A 27 -53.72 -55.10 21.70
CA GLN A 27 -52.67 -54.71 20.74
C GLN A 27 -52.88 -53.28 20.21
N ASP A 28 -54.12 -52.88 19.91
CA ASP A 28 -54.43 -51.51 19.48
C ASP A 28 -54.19 -50.45 20.58
N LYS A 29 -54.47 -50.79 21.85
CA LYS A 29 -54.20 -49.91 23.00
C LYS A 29 -52.72 -49.81 23.34
N GLU A 30 -51.98 -50.92 23.22
CA GLU A 30 -50.52 -50.95 23.38
C GLU A 30 -49.84 -50.15 22.27
N ALA A 31 -50.26 -50.33 21.02
CA ALA A 31 -49.74 -49.58 19.88
C ALA A 31 -49.98 -48.06 19.99
N LEU A 32 -51.14 -47.64 20.53
CA LEU A 32 -51.46 -46.24 20.77
C LEU A 32 -50.65 -45.65 21.94
N ALA A 33 -50.42 -46.42 23.00
CA ALA A 33 -49.59 -46.01 24.13
C ALA A 33 -48.11 -45.86 23.75
N GLU A 34 -47.59 -46.77 22.93
CA GLU A 34 -46.24 -46.69 22.34
C GLU A 34 -46.08 -45.45 21.44
N GLU A 35 -47.08 -45.14 20.62
CA GLU A 35 -47.08 -43.95 19.77
C GLU A 35 -47.11 -42.64 20.58
N GLN A 36 -47.89 -42.60 21.67
CA GLN A 36 -47.90 -41.47 22.61
C GLN A 36 -46.56 -41.32 23.34
N GLN A 37 -45.91 -42.43 23.68
CA GLN A 37 -44.59 -42.43 24.33
C GLN A 37 -43.49 -41.97 23.37
N GLU A 38 -43.49 -42.43 22.11
CA GLU A 38 -42.58 -41.92 21.07
C GLU A 38 -42.80 -40.42 20.82
N THR A 39 -44.05 -39.97 20.75
CA THR A 39 -44.40 -38.55 20.58
C THR A 39 -43.90 -37.70 21.74
N ALA A 40 -44.07 -38.15 22.98
CA ALA A 40 -43.58 -37.45 24.16
C ALA A 40 -42.04 -37.39 24.19
N ALA A 41 -41.36 -38.47 23.81
CA ALA A 41 -39.90 -38.53 23.73
C ALA A 41 -39.33 -37.62 22.63
N LEU A 42 -39.97 -37.56 21.46
CA LEU A 42 -39.60 -36.66 20.36
C LEU A 42 -39.82 -35.20 20.75
N ASN A 43 -40.92 -34.88 21.42
CA ASN A 43 -41.19 -33.53 21.93
C ASN A 43 -40.12 -33.10 22.96
N LEU A 44 -39.74 -33.99 23.88
CA LEU A 44 -38.69 -33.72 24.86
C LEU A 44 -37.32 -33.50 24.18
N PHE A 45 -37.00 -34.29 23.16
CA PHE A 45 -35.79 -34.12 22.35
C PHE A 45 -35.77 -32.76 21.65
N THR A 46 -36.86 -32.41 20.98
CA THR A 46 -37.02 -31.12 20.28
C THR A 46 -36.84 -29.94 21.23
N VAL A 47 -37.52 -29.94 22.39
CA VAL A 47 -37.41 -28.84 23.38
C VAL A 47 -35.98 -28.70 23.91
N LYS A 48 -35.28 -29.81 24.17
CA LYS A 48 -33.88 -29.78 24.61
C LYS A 48 -32.96 -29.26 23.51
N LEU A 49 -33.15 -29.71 22.28
CA LEU A 49 -32.35 -29.26 21.13
C LEU A 49 -32.54 -27.76 20.87
N GLU A 50 -33.78 -27.27 20.91
CA GLU A 50 -34.08 -25.84 20.76
C GLU A 50 -33.44 -24.99 21.87
N ARG A 51 -33.40 -25.50 23.11
CA ARG A 51 -32.72 -24.82 24.22
C ARG A 51 -31.22 -24.70 23.97
N GLU A 52 -30.56 -25.79 23.55
CA GLU A 52 -29.13 -25.81 23.26
C GLU A 52 -28.77 -24.92 22.06
N VAL A 53 -29.61 -24.93 21.01
CA VAL A 53 -29.47 -24.03 19.86
C VAL A 53 -29.56 -22.57 20.29
N LYS A 54 -30.53 -22.20 21.15
CA LYS A 54 -30.65 -20.82 21.66
C LYS A 54 -29.44 -20.39 22.49
N LEU A 55 -28.87 -21.28 23.31
CA LEU A 55 -27.65 -20.99 24.05
C LEU A 55 -26.46 -20.77 23.11
N TRP A 56 -26.35 -21.60 22.08
CA TRP A 56 -25.31 -21.48 21.05
C TRP A 56 -25.44 -20.19 20.24
N GLU A 57 -26.64 -19.84 19.78
CA GLU A 57 -26.90 -18.61 19.03
C GLU A 57 -26.54 -17.37 19.85
N ARG A 58 -26.92 -17.33 21.13
CA ARG A 58 -26.51 -16.24 22.05
C ARG A 58 -24.99 -16.14 22.19
N TYR A 59 -24.31 -17.27 22.37
CA TYR A 59 -22.84 -17.28 22.43
C TYR A 59 -22.22 -16.75 21.12
N GLN A 60 -22.72 -17.18 19.96
CA GLN A 60 -22.24 -16.71 18.66
C GLN A 60 -22.47 -15.21 18.47
N GLU A 61 -23.63 -14.69 18.90
CA GLU A 61 -23.94 -13.26 18.90
C GLU A 61 -22.97 -12.48 19.80
N SER A 62 -22.80 -12.90 21.06
CA SER A 62 -21.85 -12.24 21.98
C SER A 62 -20.41 -12.32 21.50
N LEU A 63 -19.99 -13.44 20.91
CA LEU A 63 -18.65 -13.60 20.32
C LEU A 63 -18.47 -12.66 19.12
N LYS A 64 -19.49 -12.52 18.27
CA LYS A 64 -19.48 -11.59 17.14
C LYS A 64 -19.40 -10.14 17.63
N GLU A 65 -20.20 -9.76 18.61
CA GLU A 65 -20.16 -8.43 19.23
C GLU A 65 -18.80 -8.13 19.86
N PHE A 66 -18.23 -9.08 20.62
CA PHE A 66 -16.90 -8.94 21.20
C PHE A 66 -15.83 -8.77 20.12
N ASN A 67 -15.82 -9.62 19.09
CA ASN A 67 -14.85 -9.53 18.00
C ASN A 67 -14.97 -8.22 17.21
N ASN A 68 -16.20 -7.75 16.96
CA ASN A 68 -16.43 -6.45 16.34
C ASN A 68 -15.90 -5.31 17.22
N GLY A 69 -16.20 -5.34 18.53
CA GLY A 69 -15.66 -4.37 19.48
C GLY A 69 -14.14 -4.36 19.55
N GLN A 70 -13.50 -5.55 19.53
CA GLN A 70 -12.03 -5.65 19.46
C GLN A 70 -11.48 -5.08 18.15
N LYS A 71 -12.14 -5.33 17.02
CA LYS A 71 -11.75 -4.79 15.71
C LYS A 71 -11.80 -3.26 15.73
N ASP A 72 -12.90 -2.69 16.21
CA ASP A 72 -13.09 -1.23 16.30
C ASP A 72 -12.07 -0.59 17.26
N ALA A 73 -11.86 -1.19 18.44
CA ALA A 73 -10.87 -0.72 19.41
C ALA A 73 -9.45 -0.76 18.84
N ARG A 74 -9.08 -1.85 18.16
CA ARG A 74 -7.78 -2.01 17.50
C ARG A 74 -7.57 -0.98 16.40
N SER A 75 -8.59 -0.75 15.56
CA SER A 75 -8.55 0.26 14.49
C SER A 75 -8.42 1.68 15.05
N SER A 76 -9.16 2.01 16.11
CA SER A 76 -9.07 3.31 16.79
C SER A 76 -7.69 3.52 17.44
N PHE A 77 -7.18 2.51 18.13
CA PHE A 77 -5.84 2.53 18.71
C PHE A 77 -4.76 2.76 17.65
N ARG A 78 -4.81 2.03 16.52
CA ARG A 78 -3.84 2.18 15.42
C ARG A 78 -3.86 3.58 14.82
N ARG A 79 -5.04 4.19 14.66
CA ARG A 79 -5.19 5.57 14.19
C ARG A 79 -4.60 6.58 15.16
N GLU A 80 -4.83 6.40 16.47
CA GLU A 80 -4.24 7.25 17.50
C GLU A 80 -2.71 7.17 17.49
N GLN A 81 -2.15 5.96 17.39
CA GLN A 81 -0.69 5.77 17.29
C GLN A 81 -0.11 6.39 16.01
N ASP A 82 -0.79 6.24 14.86
CA ASP A 82 -0.37 6.84 13.58
C ASP A 82 -0.41 8.38 13.63
N ALA A 83 -1.45 8.95 14.24
CA ALA A 83 -1.55 10.40 14.43
C ALA A 83 -0.42 10.96 15.29
N LYS A 84 -0.13 10.30 16.43
CA LYS A 84 1.00 10.64 17.30
C LYS A 84 2.34 10.54 16.57
N LEU A 85 2.52 9.50 15.78
CA LEU A 85 3.73 9.30 14.97
C LEU A 85 3.90 10.45 13.96
N LYS A 86 2.85 10.77 13.19
CA LYS A 86 2.90 11.83 12.18
C LYS A 86 3.16 13.21 12.78
N GLU A 87 2.54 13.53 13.90
CA GLU A 87 2.78 14.79 14.60
C GLU A 87 4.23 14.89 15.09
N ALA A 88 4.77 13.80 15.67
CA ALA A 88 6.16 13.76 16.13
C ALA A 88 7.16 13.84 14.97
N VAL A 89 6.87 13.16 13.86
CA VAL A 89 7.67 13.22 12.62
C VAL A 89 7.68 14.65 12.08
N ALA A 90 6.51 15.25 11.85
CA ALA A 90 6.39 16.61 11.33
C ALA A 90 7.10 17.63 12.23
N THR A 91 7.00 17.48 13.55
CA THR A 91 7.71 18.34 14.50
C THR A 91 9.22 18.19 14.40
N TYR A 92 9.71 16.95 14.28
CA TYR A 92 11.14 16.67 14.17
C TYR A 92 11.71 17.16 12.84
N THR A 93 11.04 16.88 11.72
CA THR A 93 11.49 17.28 10.38
C THR A 93 11.37 18.79 10.16
N HIS A 94 10.34 19.44 10.68
CA HIS A 94 10.22 20.91 10.59
C HIS A 94 11.38 21.63 11.28
N LYS A 95 11.80 21.12 12.44
CA LYS A 95 12.92 21.68 13.20
C LYS A 95 14.28 21.38 12.56
N LYS A 96 14.50 20.13 12.16
CA LYS A 96 15.82 19.67 11.73
C LYS A 96 16.07 19.81 10.23
N PHE A 97 15.01 19.76 9.41
CA PHE A 97 15.07 19.73 7.96
C PHE A 97 14.11 20.73 7.30
N PRO A 98 14.15 22.02 7.66
CA PRO A 98 13.21 22.99 7.12
C PRO A 98 13.40 23.18 5.60
N CYS A 99 12.29 23.09 4.85
CA CYS A 99 12.28 23.29 3.40
C CYS A 99 11.21 24.31 2.97
N LYS A 100 11.64 25.32 2.20
CA LYS A 100 10.79 26.43 1.76
C LYS A 100 11.04 26.84 0.31
N ALA A 101 9.95 27.15 -0.40
CA ALA A 101 10.00 27.85 -1.67
C ALA A 101 10.31 29.34 -1.43
N LEU A 102 11.38 29.82 -2.03
CA LEU A 102 11.87 31.19 -1.86
C LEU A 102 11.56 32.02 -3.11
N PRO A 103 11.27 33.32 -2.97
CA PRO A 103 10.93 34.18 -4.10
C PRO A 103 12.07 34.31 -5.11
N GLY A 104 13.32 34.28 -4.64
CA GLY A 104 14.53 34.37 -5.46
C GLY A 104 15.80 34.24 -4.60
N GLU A 105 16.94 34.45 -5.24
CA GLU A 105 18.28 34.30 -4.63
C GLU A 105 18.51 35.19 -3.40
N ASP A 106 18.01 36.42 -3.39
CA ASP A 106 18.25 37.37 -2.29
C ASP A 106 17.58 36.93 -0.97
N ALA A 107 16.59 36.04 -1.06
CA ALA A 107 15.92 35.48 0.12
C ALA A 107 16.65 34.27 0.73
N VAL A 108 17.68 33.72 0.07
CA VAL A 108 18.37 32.50 0.48
C VAL A 108 19.14 32.69 1.78
N MET A 109 20.03 33.69 1.82
CA MET A 109 20.85 33.96 3.02
C MET A 109 20.03 34.41 4.23
N PRO A 110 19.04 35.31 4.11
CA PRO A 110 18.14 35.65 5.21
C PRO A 110 17.40 34.43 5.76
N TYR A 111 16.91 33.54 4.89
CA TYR A 111 16.23 32.31 5.31
C TYR A 111 17.18 31.37 6.08
N ILE A 112 18.39 31.12 5.56
CA ILE A 112 19.39 30.29 6.24
C ILE A 112 19.74 30.85 7.61
N ARG A 113 20.02 32.16 7.72
CA ARG A 113 20.40 32.79 8.99
C ARG A 113 19.27 32.74 10.03
N SER A 114 18.04 33.04 9.62
CA SER A 114 16.87 32.98 10.50
C SER A 114 16.71 31.59 11.11
N TYR A 115 16.68 30.54 10.29
CA TYR A 115 16.52 29.17 10.79
C TYR A 115 17.75 28.65 11.55
N SER A 116 18.94 29.12 11.20
CA SER A 116 20.15 28.76 11.94
C SER A 116 20.14 29.34 13.35
N ALA A 117 19.58 30.54 13.54
CA ALA A 117 19.38 31.11 14.87
C ALA A 117 18.37 30.28 15.69
N ASP A 118 17.22 29.94 15.12
CA ASP A 118 16.22 29.08 15.79
C ASP A 118 16.80 27.70 16.16
N TRP A 119 17.66 27.16 15.30
CA TRP A 119 18.39 25.91 15.55
C TRP A 119 19.43 26.06 16.67
N ALA A 120 20.19 27.17 16.68
CA ALA A 120 21.13 27.49 17.74
C ALA A 120 20.43 27.50 19.11
N ASP A 121 19.28 28.18 19.18
CA ASP A 121 18.48 28.30 20.40
C ASP A 121 17.97 26.93 20.86
N THR A 122 17.49 26.10 19.93
CA THR A 122 17.04 24.72 20.21
C THR A 122 18.17 23.86 20.80
N GLU A 123 19.39 24.05 20.32
CA GLU A 123 20.58 23.33 20.79
C GLU A 123 21.29 24.00 21.98
N ASN A 124 20.75 25.11 22.50
CA ASN A 124 21.35 25.93 23.55
C ASN A 124 22.78 26.38 23.20
N LYS A 125 22.95 26.88 21.98
CA LYS A 125 24.23 27.34 21.43
C LYS A 125 24.13 28.76 20.91
N SER A 126 25.24 29.50 20.98
CA SER A 126 25.33 30.77 20.28
C SER A 126 25.38 30.52 18.77
N HIS A 127 24.76 31.40 17.99
CA HIS A 127 24.81 31.37 16.53
C HIS A 127 26.25 31.34 16.00
N ASP A 128 27.18 32.02 16.67
CA ASP A 128 28.58 32.05 16.27
C ASP A 128 29.25 30.67 16.38
N GLU A 129 28.77 29.79 17.27
CA GLU A 129 29.32 28.44 17.49
C GLU A 129 28.91 27.41 16.42
N ILE A 130 27.99 27.78 15.52
CA ILE A 130 27.50 26.92 14.45
C ILE A 130 28.55 26.76 13.35
N HIS A 131 28.71 25.52 12.88
CA HIS A 131 29.46 25.24 11.66
C HIS A 131 28.53 25.28 10.44
N TYR A 132 28.88 26.07 9.44
CA TYR A 132 28.08 26.23 8.22
C TYR A 132 28.70 25.46 7.06
N ILE A 133 27.95 24.50 6.52
CA ILE A 133 28.35 23.74 5.34
C ILE A 133 27.37 24.09 4.23
N TYR A 134 27.82 24.91 3.28
CA TYR A 134 27.02 25.25 2.11
C TYR A 134 27.15 24.16 1.06
N VAL A 135 26.03 23.68 0.54
CA VAL A 135 26.00 22.59 -0.43
C VAL A 135 25.33 23.07 -1.70
N ALA A 136 26.03 22.94 -2.82
CA ALA A 136 25.51 23.25 -4.15
C ALA A 136 25.76 22.06 -5.07
N ASP A 137 24.72 21.26 -5.32
CA ASP A 137 24.78 20.21 -6.33
C ASP A 137 24.31 20.76 -7.69
N LEU A 138 25.27 20.97 -8.59
CA LEU A 138 25.00 21.52 -9.92
C LEU A 138 24.43 20.45 -10.88
N THR A 139 24.52 19.16 -10.55
CA THR A 139 23.93 18.09 -11.38
C THR A 139 22.41 18.22 -11.46
N SER A 140 21.79 18.64 -10.35
CA SER A 140 20.36 18.88 -10.22
C SER A 140 19.83 19.90 -11.25
N LEU A 141 20.59 20.95 -11.54
CA LEU A 141 20.21 22.01 -12.50
C LEU A 141 20.29 21.57 -13.96
N GLY A 142 21.00 20.48 -14.26
CA GLY A 142 21.24 20.01 -15.62
C GLY A 142 21.83 21.09 -16.54
N SER A 143 21.37 21.15 -17.79
CA SER A 143 21.89 22.08 -18.80
C SER A 143 21.70 23.58 -18.50
N SER A 144 20.95 23.94 -17.46
CA SER A 144 20.80 25.34 -17.04
C SER A 144 21.72 25.74 -15.89
N CYS A 145 22.68 24.89 -15.51
CA CYS A 145 23.72 25.22 -14.52
C CYS A 145 24.36 26.60 -14.81
N SER A 146 24.73 26.86 -16.07
CA SER A 146 25.35 28.13 -16.50
C SER A 146 24.51 29.37 -16.21
N ARG A 147 23.17 29.27 -16.26
CA ARG A 147 22.24 30.38 -15.94
C ARG A 147 22.31 30.80 -14.47
N TYR A 148 22.58 29.86 -13.56
CA TYR A 148 22.52 30.09 -12.11
C TYR A 148 23.90 30.14 -11.44
N LEU A 149 24.96 29.71 -12.11
CA LEU A 149 26.29 29.55 -11.55
C LEU A 149 26.82 30.82 -10.86
N ALA A 150 26.76 31.98 -11.50
CA ALA A 150 27.24 33.23 -10.91
C ALA A 150 26.47 33.62 -9.63
N ARG A 151 25.16 33.31 -9.58
CA ARG A 151 24.28 33.60 -8.44
C ARG A 151 24.58 32.65 -7.28
N VAL A 152 24.82 31.37 -7.57
CA VAL A 152 25.31 30.38 -6.59
C VAL A 152 26.64 30.84 -6.01
N CYS A 153 27.60 31.24 -6.84
CA CYS A 153 28.92 31.69 -6.37
C CYS A 153 28.81 32.93 -5.46
N ARG A 154 27.92 33.88 -5.78
CA ARG A 154 27.63 35.03 -4.92
C ARG A 154 27.12 34.61 -3.54
N ILE A 155 26.09 33.75 -3.50
CA ILE A 155 25.53 33.24 -2.23
C ILE A 155 26.61 32.53 -1.40
N LEU A 156 27.45 31.73 -2.05
CA LEU A 156 28.56 31.03 -1.38
C LEU A 156 29.59 32.01 -0.82
N GLY A 157 30.03 33.00 -1.60
CA GLY A 157 30.96 34.03 -1.14
C GLY A 157 30.43 34.80 0.06
N ASP A 158 29.18 35.27 -0.01
CA ASP A 158 28.50 36.01 1.08
C ASP A 158 28.37 35.15 2.36
N GLY A 159 28.03 33.87 2.20
CA GLY A 159 27.90 32.92 3.31
C GLY A 159 29.24 32.60 3.98
N LEU A 160 30.26 32.31 3.17
CA LEU A 160 31.60 32.00 3.66
C LEU A 160 32.26 33.21 4.34
N ALA A 161 32.03 34.43 3.83
CA ALA A 161 32.53 35.66 4.44
C ALA A 161 31.90 35.94 5.81
N ALA A 162 30.60 35.64 5.98
CA ALA A 162 29.88 35.89 7.22
C ALA A 162 30.35 35.01 8.40
N GLY A 163 30.91 33.83 8.12
CA GLY A 163 31.34 32.85 9.13
C GLY A 163 32.68 32.21 8.77
N ALA A 164 33.68 33.00 8.42
CA ALA A 164 34.92 32.54 7.79
C ALA A 164 35.66 31.42 8.56
N GLU A 165 35.66 31.44 9.90
CA GLU A 165 36.32 30.41 10.72
C GLU A 165 35.60 29.04 10.67
N ARG A 166 34.27 29.02 10.60
CA ARG A 166 33.45 27.82 10.81
C ARG A 166 32.63 27.43 9.57
N SER A 167 33.03 27.92 8.39
CA SER A 167 32.31 27.67 7.16
C SER A 167 33.14 26.99 6.07
N VAL A 168 32.45 26.20 5.25
CA VAL A 168 32.97 25.58 4.04
C VAL A 168 31.82 25.41 3.04
N ALA A 169 32.13 25.45 1.76
CA ALA A 169 31.19 25.09 0.69
C ALA A 169 31.66 23.82 -0.01
N VAL A 170 30.72 22.96 -0.35
CA VAL A 170 30.89 21.80 -1.23
C VAL A 170 30.06 22.03 -2.49
N VAL A 171 30.74 22.10 -3.63
CA VAL A 171 30.11 22.28 -4.94
C VAL A 171 30.33 21.02 -5.76
N VAL A 172 29.26 20.30 -6.10
CA VAL A 172 29.33 19.12 -6.99
C VAL A 172 29.18 19.61 -8.43
N GLY A 173 30.08 19.18 -9.32
CA GLY A 173 30.08 19.66 -10.70
C GLY A 173 28.90 19.18 -11.54
N PRO A 174 28.58 19.88 -12.63
CA PRO A 174 27.56 19.43 -13.55
C PRO A 174 27.99 18.11 -14.23
N ASN A 175 27.02 17.24 -14.48
CA ASN A 175 27.21 15.96 -15.19
C ASN A 175 26.57 15.95 -16.58
N VAL A 176 26.12 17.12 -17.01
CA VAL A 176 25.61 17.40 -18.36
C VAL A 176 26.07 18.79 -18.78
N ALA A 177 26.27 18.98 -20.08
CA ALA A 177 26.69 20.26 -20.63
C ALA A 177 25.49 21.21 -20.83
N SER A 178 25.81 22.45 -21.24
CA SER A 178 24.83 23.45 -21.69
C SER A 178 24.01 22.95 -22.90
N TYR A 179 22.87 23.58 -23.15
CA TYR A 179 21.91 23.16 -24.18
C TYR A 179 22.55 23.03 -25.56
N GLY A 180 22.27 21.91 -26.25
CA GLY A 180 22.83 21.59 -27.58
C GLY A 180 23.82 20.43 -27.58
N ASN A 181 24.68 20.34 -26.56
CA ASN A 181 25.72 19.30 -26.43
C ASN A 181 25.62 18.53 -25.10
N THR A 182 24.39 18.36 -24.58
CA THR A 182 24.10 17.97 -23.18
C THR A 182 24.85 16.73 -22.66
N TYR A 183 25.13 15.73 -23.52
CA TYR A 183 25.72 14.44 -23.11
C TYR A 183 27.07 14.14 -23.76
N ASP A 184 27.70 15.16 -24.31
CA ASP A 184 29.04 15.07 -24.90
C ASP A 184 30.10 15.26 -23.81
N ASP A 185 31.02 14.31 -23.65
CA ASP A 185 31.96 14.28 -22.54
C ASP A 185 32.90 15.51 -22.54
N GLU A 186 33.39 15.92 -23.72
CA GLU A 186 34.24 17.11 -23.87
C GLU A 186 33.48 18.39 -23.48
N SER A 187 32.22 18.51 -23.89
CA SER A 187 31.36 19.64 -23.50
C SER A 187 31.01 19.64 -22.00
N VAL A 188 30.91 18.46 -21.37
CA VAL A 188 30.71 18.31 -19.93
C VAL A 188 31.96 18.75 -19.18
N GLU A 189 33.15 18.30 -19.59
CA GLU A 189 34.43 18.71 -19.02
C GLU A 189 34.62 20.23 -19.11
N LYS A 190 34.34 20.83 -20.28
CA LYS A 190 34.36 22.29 -20.44
C LYS A 190 33.41 23.00 -19.46
N SER A 191 32.21 22.46 -19.26
CA SER A 191 31.26 23.03 -18.30
C SER A 191 31.76 22.93 -16.86
N GLN A 192 32.54 21.89 -16.52
CA GLN A 192 33.19 21.75 -15.22
C GLN A 192 34.35 22.73 -15.04
N ASP A 193 35.11 23.00 -16.10
CA ASP A 193 36.18 24.00 -16.08
C ASP A 193 35.62 25.42 -15.93
N ASP A 194 34.49 25.73 -16.59
CA ASP A 194 33.77 27.01 -16.42
C ASP A 194 33.32 27.22 -14.96
N VAL A 195 32.88 26.15 -14.28
CA VAL A 195 32.54 26.17 -12.85
C VAL A 195 33.76 26.50 -12.01
N GLU A 196 34.88 25.83 -12.24
CA GLU A 196 36.12 26.09 -11.51
C GLU A 196 36.62 27.52 -11.72
N GLN A 197 36.55 28.04 -12.95
CA GLN A 197 36.93 29.42 -13.27
C GLN A 197 36.04 30.42 -12.53
N GLN A 198 34.72 30.22 -12.53
CA GLN A 198 33.79 31.12 -11.86
C GLN A 198 33.99 31.11 -10.35
N LEU A 199 34.17 29.94 -9.72
CA LEU A 199 34.42 29.81 -8.28
C LEU A 199 35.71 30.53 -7.84
N ARG A 200 36.71 30.58 -8.71
CA ARG A 200 38.01 31.22 -8.45
C ARG A 200 38.04 32.73 -8.70
N GLN A 201 36.93 33.34 -9.15
CA GLN A 201 36.88 34.79 -9.35
C GLN A 201 37.14 35.53 -8.04
N ASP A 202 37.99 36.56 -8.11
CA ASP A 202 38.40 37.32 -6.93
C ASP A 202 37.24 38.04 -6.26
N THR A 203 36.17 38.36 -6.99
CA THR A 203 34.96 39.02 -6.48
C THR A 203 34.24 38.25 -5.37
N TYR A 204 34.49 36.95 -5.23
CA TYR A 204 33.84 36.11 -4.22
C TYR A 204 34.72 35.81 -2.99
N ASP A 205 35.99 36.25 -2.98
CA ASP A 205 36.93 36.02 -1.87
C ASP A 205 37.03 34.56 -1.40
N MET A 206 36.96 33.59 -2.32
CA MET A 206 37.02 32.16 -2.02
C MET A 206 38.39 31.55 -2.35
N ASN A 207 38.92 30.71 -1.45
CA ASN A 207 40.00 29.78 -1.73
C ASN A 207 39.37 28.43 -2.13
N VAL A 208 39.67 27.98 -3.35
CA VAL A 208 38.99 26.84 -4.00
C VAL A 208 39.96 25.71 -4.26
N LYS A 209 39.58 24.49 -3.84
CA LYS A 209 40.29 23.25 -4.16
C LYS A 209 39.37 22.27 -4.87
N ARG A 210 39.81 21.81 -6.05
CA ARG A 210 39.19 20.66 -6.73
C ARG A 210 39.46 19.37 -5.96
N ALA A 211 38.42 18.59 -5.78
CA ALA A 211 38.42 17.26 -5.17
C ALA A 211 37.62 16.29 -6.05
N GLN A 212 37.67 15.01 -5.73
CA GLN A 212 37.06 13.94 -6.53
C GLN A 212 36.07 13.10 -5.73
N LEU A 213 34.94 12.79 -6.36
CA LEU A 213 33.99 11.78 -5.92
C LEU A 213 34.31 10.50 -6.69
N CYS A 214 34.79 9.47 -6.00
CA CYS A 214 35.22 8.21 -6.60
C CYS A 214 34.23 7.10 -6.23
N PHE A 215 33.47 6.66 -7.23
CA PHE A 215 32.48 5.61 -7.13
C PHE A 215 33.11 4.23 -7.19
N ALA A 216 32.49 3.27 -6.50
CA ALA A 216 32.96 1.89 -6.50
C ALA A 216 32.68 1.21 -7.85
N PRO A 217 33.63 0.45 -8.44
CA PRO A 217 33.49 -0.13 -9.78
C PRO A 217 32.23 -0.99 -9.98
N GLU A 218 31.84 -1.73 -8.95
CA GLU A 218 30.69 -2.64 -8.94
C GLU A 218 29.35 -1.92 -9.11
N THR A 219 29.29 -0.64 -8.74
CA THR A 219 28.07 0.18 -8.71
C THR A 219 27.43 0.34 -10.09
N PHE A 220 28.25 0.40 -11.14
CA PHE A 220 27.79 0.82 -12.47
C PHE A 220 27.72 -0.30 -13.49
N GLY A 221 27.92 -1.57 -13.09
CA GLY A 221 27.81 -2.72 -13.98
C GLY A 221 28.57 -2.54 -15.30
N SER A 222 27.84 -2.49 -16.42
CA SER A 222 28.41 -2.37 -17.78
C SER A 222 28.47 -0.94 -18.33
N THR A 223 28.22 0.11 -17.52
CA THR A 223 28.24 1.49 -18.04
C THR A 223 29.65 1.91 -18.45
N LYS A 224 29.75 2.72 -19.52
CA LYS A 224 31.03 3.29 -19.99
C LYS A 224 31.40 4.61 -19.30
N ARG A 225 30.70 4.98 -18.22
CA ARG A 225 30.87 6.29 -17.58
C ARG A 225 32.09 6.32 -16.68
N SER A 226 32.61 7.52 -16.46
CA SER A 226 33.67 7.75 -15.48
C SER A 226 33.21 7.37 -14.08
N LEU A 227 34.05 6.63 -13.35
CA LEU A 227 33.89 6.36 -11.91
C LEU A 227 34.27 7.56 -11.05
N VAL A 228 34.76 8.64 -11.66
CA VAL A 228 35.26 9.82 -10.96
C VAL A 228 34.48 11.03 -11.43
N HIS A 229 33.98 11.82 -10.48
CA HIS A 229 33.29 13.08 -10.74
C HIS A 229 33.90 14.23 -9.94
N PRO A 230 34.08 15.43 -10.51
CA PRO A 230 34.66 16.54 -9.77
C PRO A 230 33.68 17.13 -8.75
N MET A 231 34.26 17.55 -7.64
CA MET A 231 33.66 18.50 -6.71
C MET A 231 34.68 19.55 -6.31
N TRP A 232 34.24 20.66 -5.73
CA TRP A 232 35.11 21.70 -5.20
C TRP A 232 34.79 21.97 -3.74
N LEU A 233 35.85 22.19 -2.98
CA LEU A 233 35.78 22.69 -1.61
C LEU A 233 36.16 24.17 -1.66
N CYS A 234 35.29 25.02 -1.13
CA CYS A 234 35.55 26.47 -1.05
C CYS A 234 35.52 26.92 0.41
N VAL A 235 36.49 27.74 0.80
CA VAL A 235 36.52 28.44 2.08
C VAL A 235 36.82 29.92 1.82
N ASN A 236 36.53 30.80 2.78
CA ASN A 236 36.91 32.21 2.64
C ASN A 236 38.45 32.36 2.58
N LYS A 237 38.96 33.33 1.80
CA LYS A 237 40.40 33.63 1.66
C LYS A 237 41.03 34.23 2.93
N ALA A 238 40.25 34.66 3.92
CA ALA A 238 40.75 35.25 5.16
C ALA A 238 41.77 34.34 5.86
N THR A 239 42.84 34.95 6.34
CA THR A 239 43.92 34.26 7.06
C THR A 239 44.05 34.79 8.49
N ASP A 240 44.56 33.93 9.37
CA ASP A 240 45.01 34.33 10.70
C ASP A 240 46.30 35.17 10.63
N ALA A 241 46.80 35.58 11.80
CA ALA A 241 48.04 36.37 11.92
C ALA A 241 49.29 35.65 11.38
N ASN A 242 49.24 34.33 11.20
CA ASN A 242 50.34 33.51 10.69
C ASN A 242 50.21 33.25 9.18
N GLY A 243 49.22 33.85 8.50
CA GLY A 243 48.96 33.64 7.08
C GLY A 243 48.27 32.30 6.78
N LYS A 244 47.77 31.58 7.79
CA LYS A 244 47.02 30.34 7.60
C LYS A 244 45.54 30.64 7.39
N LEU A 245 44.87 29.91 6.50
CA LEU A 245 43.42 30.06 6.29
C LEU A 245 42.66 29.93 7.61
N LEU A 246 41.75 30.88 7.86
CA LEU A 246 40.99 30.97 9.10
C LEU A 246 39.99 29.80 9.24
N SER A 247 39.45 29.30 8.14
CA SER A 247 38.48 28.20 8.17
C SER A 247 39.06 26.93 8.78
N ARG A 248 38.37 26.40 9.79
CA ARG A 248 38.71 25.13 10.44
C ARG A 248 38.73 23.96 9.47
N PHE A 249 37.84 23.97 8.48
CA PHE A 249 37.76 22.92 7.45
C PHE A 249 39.01 22.86 6.57
N ALA A 250 39.83 23.92 6.53
CA ALA A 250 41.13 23.91 5.87
C ALA A 250 42.17 23.00 6.56
N ASN A 251 41.84 22.47 7.75
CA ASN A 251 42.64 21.46 8.46
C ASN A 251 42.06 20.04 8.34
N GLY A 252 40.91 19.89 7.70
CA GLY A 252 40.20 18.61 7.58
C GLY A 252 40.85 17.67 6.57
N SER A 253 40.62 16.37 6.75
CA SER A 253 41.12 15.31 5.87
C SER A 253 40.72 15.56 4.41
N LEU A 254 39.46 15.92 4.16
CA LEU A 254 38.99 16.13 2.79
C LEU A 254 39.66 17.31 2.08
N TRP A 255 40.03 18.36 2.82
CA TRP A 255 40.74 19.52 2.27
C TRP A 255 42.17 19.19 1.82
N HIS A 256 42.82 18.24 2.48
CA HIS A 256 44.17 17.81 2.17
C HIS A 256 44.20 16.69 1.12
N HIS A 257 43.39 15.64 1.32
CA HIS A 257 43.40 14.45 0.48
C HIS A 257 42.56 14.58 -0.79
N ARG A 258 41.59 15.51 -0.82
CA ARG A 258 40.83 15.90 -2.03
C ARG A 258 40.11 14.73 -2.74
N ALA A 259 39.68 13.72 -2.00
CA ALA A 259 38.89 12.63 -2.55
C ALA A 259 37.93 12.03 -1.52
N CYS A 260 36.73 11.68 -1.97
CA CYS A 260 35.78 10.79 -1.30
C CYS A 260 35.72 9.50 -2.10
N VAL A 261 36.03 8.36 -1.47
CA VAL A 261 36.20 7.08 -2.17
C VAL A 261 35.18 6.03 -1.72
N GLY A 262 34.88 5.10 -2.62
CA GLY A 262 33.99 3.98 -2.34
C GLY A 262 32.52 4.37 -2.29
N ILE A 263 32.12 5.37 -3.08
CA ILE A 263 30.72 5.82 -3.17
C ILE A 263 29.92 4.77 -3.95
N GLN A 264 28.84 4.28 -3.34
CA GLN A 264 27.86 3.38 -3.95
C GLN A 264 26.72 4.22 -4.52
N ALA A 265 26.74 4.45 -5.84
CA ALA A 265 25.64 5.13 -6.52
C ALA A 265 24.35 4.31 -6.49
N LYS A 266 23.23 5.00 -6.30
CA LYS A 266 21.91 4.40 -6.31
C LYS A 266 21.40 4.33 -7.75
N ALA A 267 20.89 3.17 -8.18
CA ALA A 267 20.37 2.99 -9.54
C ALA A 267 19.16 3.88 -9.85
N VAL A 268 18.35 4.20 -8.83
CA VAL A 268 17.21 5.13 -8.92
C VAL A 268 17.12 5.95 -7.64
N ALA A 269 17.55 7.20 -7.69
CA ALA A 269 17.39 8.15 -6.59
C ALA A 269 16.12 8.97 -6.78
N ASP A 270 15.35 9.16 -5.71
CA ASP A 270 14.17 10.02 -5.73
C ASP A 270 14.61 11.46 -5.93
N PHE A 271 14.18 12.03 -7.06
CA PHE A 271 14.63 13.34 -7.54
C PHE A 271 13.48 14.07 -8.22
N VAL A 272 13.46 15.39 -8.06
CA VAL A 272 12.52 16.28 -8.73
C VAL A 272 13.23 16.98 -9.86
N ASN A 273 12.77 16.80 -11.09
CA ASN A 273 13.35 17.51 -12.22
C ASN A 273 12.91 18.99 -12.22
N PRO A 274 13.82 19.96 -11.98
CA PRO A 274 13.47 21.37 -11.91
C PRO A 274 12.85 21.89 -13.22
N ALA A 275 13.16 21.28 -14.36
CA ALA A 275 12.68 21.71 -15.67
C ALA A 275 11.29 21.16 -16.05
N GLN A 276 10.81 20.11 -15.39
CA GLN A 276 9.55 19.41 -15.75
C GLN A 276 8.46 19.55 -14.68
N GLY A 277 8.76 20.18 -13.54
CA GLY A 277 7.83 20.25 -12.41
C GLY A 277 7.67 18.91 -11.69
N VAL A 278 6.84 18.89 -10.65
CA VAL A 278 6.45 17.64 -9.97
C VAL A 278 5.35 16.98 -10.82
N SER A 279 5.72 16.14 -11.77
CA SER A 279 4.80 15.14 -12.32
C SER A 279 4.74 13.97 -11.34
N ILE A 280 3.56 13.71 -10.79
CA ILE A 280 3.32 12.88 -9.59
C ILE A 280 3.67 11.39 -9.80
N GLN A 281 4.04 10.96 -11.00
CA GLN A 281 4.48 9.59 -11.26
C GLN A 281 5.98 9.54 -11.57
N LEU A 282 6.81 9.42 -10.54
CA LEU A 282 8.16 8.88 -10.69
C LEU A 282 8.03 7.40 -11.00
N ASN A 283 7.74 7.07 -12.25
CA ASN A 283 7.88 5.71 -12.76
C ASN A 283 9.37 5.37 -12.74
N THR A 284 9.84 4.79 -11.63
CA THR A 284 11.24 4.39 -11.39
C THR A 284 11.74 3.37 -12.41
N VAL A 285 10.84 2.80 -13.20
CA VAL A 285 11.13 1.75 -14.18
C VAL A 285 11.44 2.31 -15.58
N ASN A 286 11.06 3.55 -15.91
CA ASN A 286 11.22 4.15 -17.25
C ASN A 286 11.78 5.58 -17.22
N LEU A 287 12.96 5.75 -16.64
CA LEU A 287 13.65 7.05 -16.63
C LEU A 287 14.17 7.40 -18.03
N SER A 288 13.91 8.61 -18.49
CA SER A 288 14.55 9.15 -19.70
C SER A 288 16.08 9.23 -19.52
N LYS A 289 16.83 9.22 -20.63
CA LYS A 289 18.30 9.41 -20.60
C LYS A 289 18.68 10.65 -19.78
N ALA A 290 17.94 11.75 -19.91
CA ALA A 290 18.15 12.97 -19.12
C ALA A 290 18.03 12.73 -17.61
N GLN A 291 16.99 12.02 -17.18
CA GLN A 291 16.76 11.68 -15.77
C GLN A 291 17.83 10.72 -15.23
N GLN A 292 18.23 9.72 -16.03
CA GLN A 292 19.31 8.80 -15.68
C GLN A 292 20.65 9.54 -15.52
N TYR A 293 20.96 10.53 -16.37
CA TYR A 293 22.14 11.36 -16.20
C TYR A 293 22.08 12.14 -14.89
N LYS A 294 20.97 12.82 -14.59
CA LYS A 294 20.82 13.59 -13.34
C LYS A 294 20.90 12.74 -12.08
N GLN A 295 20.27 11.56 -12.06
CA GLN A 295 20.26 10.67 -10.88
C GLN A 295 21.60 9.95 -10.62
N HIS A 296 22.54 9.99 -11.58
CA HIS A 296 23.79 9.25 -11.47
C HIS A 296 24.69 9.70 -10.30
N ILE A 297 24.55 10.96 -9.88
CA ILE A 297 25.42 11.62 -8.89
C ILE A 297 24.54 12.21 -7.79
N SER A 298 23.74 11.35 -7.16
CA SER A 298 22.84 11.75 -6.07
C SER A 298 22.59 10.59 -5.11
N GLY A 299 21.81 10.86 -4.07
CA GLY A 299 21.43 9.87 -3.07
C GLY A 299 22.28 9.91 -1.79
N PRO A 300 21.88 9.12 -0.78
CA PRO A 300 22.41 9.22 0.57
C PRO A 300 23.89 8.86 0.68
N ASP A 301 24.37 7.84 -0.04
CA ASP A 301 25.74 7.35 0.13
C ASP A 301 26.79 8.37 -0.35
N LEU A 302 26.50 9.07 -1.45
CA LEU A 302 27.31 10.20 -1.93
C LEU A 302 27.49 11.24 -0.83
N TRP A 303 26.39 11.70 -0.24
CA TRP A 303 26.44 12.69 0.81
C TRP A 303 27.08 12.15 2.08
N LEU A 304 26.80 10.90 2.47
CA LEU A 304 27.41 10.26 3.64
C LEU A 304 28.95 10.27 3.53
N LYS A 305 29.51 9.89 2.38
CA LYS A 305 30.97 9.93 2.15
C LYS A 305 31.56 11.33 2.12
N VAL A 306 30.83 12.30 1.57
CA VAL A 306 31.23 13.72 1.62
C VAL A 306 31.28 14.21 3.06
N LEU A 307 30.23 13.95 3.83
CA LEU A 307 30.11 14.43 5.20
C LEU A 307 31.12 13.74 6.14
N GLU A 308 31.32 12.43 6.01
CA GLU A 308 32.39 11.70 6.70
C GLU A 308 33.76 12.33 6.41
N GLY A 309 34.05 12.62 5.14
CA GLY A 309 35.28 13.24 4.70
C GLY A 309 35.50 14.64 5.30
N LEU A 310 34.44 15.46 5.32
CA LEU A 310 34.49 16.83 5.86
C LEU A 310 34.86 16.85 7.35
N TRP A 311 34.25 15.98 8.15
CA TRP A 311 34.46 15.94 9.60
C TRP A 311 35.70 15.16 10.02
N LYS A 312 36.21 14.28 9.16
CA LYS A 312 37.43 13.51 9.43
C LYS A 312 38.63 14.44 9.64
N GLY A 313 39.29 14.27 10.79
CA GLY A 313 40.44 15.09 11.19
C GLY A 313 40.09 16.39 11.93
N LEU A 314 38.81 16.76 12.02
CA LEU A 314 38.36 17.95 12.77
C LEU A 314 37.92 17.63 14.21
N ALA A 315 37.80 16.34 14.55
CA ALA A 315 37.40 15.83 15.86
C ALA A 315 36.18 16.56 16.48
N PRO A 316 35.01 16.55 15.80
CA PRO A 316 33.81 17.15 16.36
C PRO A 316 33.43 16.47 17.68
N GLY A 317 33.02 17.28 18.65
CA GLY A 317 32.61 16.83 19.98
C GLY A 317 31.08 16.69 20.08
N PRO A 318 30.58 16.18 21.22
CA PRO A 318 29.14 15.95 21.45
C PRO A 318 28.30 17.23 21.49
N PHE A 319 28.96 18.39 21.57
CA PHE A 319 28.35 19.72 21.57
C PHE A 319 28.59 20.49 20.27
N THR A 320 29.23 19.88 19.27
CA THR A 320 29.42 20.51 17.97
C THR A 320 28.07 20.54 17.25
N VAL A 321 27.66 21.73 16.80
CA VAL A 321 26.44 21.94 16.04
C VAL A 321 26.79 22.40 14.63
N ALA A 322 26.08 21.83 13.65
CA ALA A 322 26.31 22.10 12.25
C ALA A 322 24.98 22.33 11.49
N VAL A 323 25.05 23.23 10.51
CA VAL A 323 23.97 23.53 9.58
C VAL A 323 24.46 23.25 8.17
N TYR A 324 23.73 22.39 7.46
CA TYR A 324 23.89 22.15 6.03
C TYR A 324 22.92 23.04 5.27
N ALA A 325 23.44 24.08 4.62
CA ALA A 325 22.66 24.96 3.76
C ALA A 325 22.60 24.38 2.34
N ASN A 326 21.54 23.63 2.03
CA ASN A 326 21.32 23.08 0.70
C ASN A 326 20.74 24.14 -0.24
N LEU A 327 21.57 24.63 -1.14
CA LEU A 327 21.23 25.72 -2.06
C LEU A 327 20.43 25.24 -3.27
N LEU A 328 20.51 23.96 -3.62
CA LEU A 328 19.88 23.36 -4.79
C LEU A 328 19.21 22.02 -4.41
N PRO A 329 18.23 22.03 -3.49
CA PRO A 329 17.65 20.81 -2.95
C PRO A 329 16.64 20.20 -3.94
N TYR A 330 17.10 19.41 -4.90
CA TYR A 330 16.20 18.72 -5.85
C TYR A 330 16.18 17.20 -5.68
N ASP A 331 17.00 16.67 -4.77
CA ASP A 331 16.93 15.31 -4.25
C ASP A 331 16.87 15.33 -2.72
N HIS A 332 16.50 14.20 -2.12
CA HIS A 332 16.40 14.04 -0.67
C HIS A 332 17.67 13.44 -0.03
N GLY A 333 18.71 13.13 -0.81
CA GLY A 333 19.87 12.36 -0.37
C GLY A 333 20.65 12.98 0.79
N LEU A 334 20.85 14.31 0.80
CA LEU A 334 21.59 14.98 1.89
C LEU A 334 20.87 14.84 3.23
N THR A 335 19.55 14.99 3.24
CA THR A 335 18.73 14.80 4.44
C THR A 335 18.74 13.34 4.88
N GLN A 336 18.66 12.39 3.95
CA GLN A 336 18.80 10.96 4.26
C GLN A 336 20.15 10.63 4.90
N ALA A 337 21.24 11.20 4.41
CA ALA A 337 22.57 11.01 4.99
C ALA A 337 22.67 11.58 6.42
N CYS A 338 22.10 12.76 6.67
CA CYS A 338 22.04 13.35 8.01
C CYS A 338 21.16 12.52 8.96
N LEU A 339 20.05 11.97 8.47
CA LEU A 339 19.22 11.02 9.23
C LEU A 339 20.02 9.75 9.57
N GLN A 340 20.74 9.17 8.60
CA GLN A 340 21.59 7.99 8.81
C GLN A 340 22.66 8.22 9.88
N ARG A 341 23.35 9.36 9.80
CA ARG A 341 24.37 9.74 10.78
C ARG A 341 23.80 10.05 12.16
N ALA A 342 22.56 10.56 12.25
CA ALA A 342 21.87 10.74 13.53
C ALA A 342 21.54 9.42 14.24
N MET A 343 21.54 8.29 13.53
CA MET A 343 21.31 6.95 14.09
C MET A 343 22.61 6.30 14.60
N GLU A 344 23.78 6.84 14.25
CA GLU A 344 25.05 6.28 14.71
C GLU A 344 25.27 6.51 16.21
N PRO A 345 25.63 5.49 17.00
CA PRO A 345 25.80 5.60 18.46
C PRO A 345 26.95 6.48 18.96
N SER A 346 27.54 7.38 18.16
CA SER A 346 28.82 8.00 18.49
C SER A 346 28.69 9.46 18.94
N GLY A 347 29.25 9.80 20.11
CA GLY A 347 29.48 11.19 20.54
C GLY A 347 30.56 11.93 19.73
N ARG A 348 30.86 11.44 18.51
CA ARG A 348 31.91 11.92 17.60
C ARG A 348 31.32 12.53 16.32
N LEU A 349 30.00 12.66 16.23
CA LEU A 349 29.34 13.38 15.14
C LEU A 349 28.69 14.64 15.68
N PRO A 350 28.66 15.73 14.90
CA PRO A 350 27.96 16.93 15.31
C PRO A 350 26.44 16.70 15.28
N ARG A 351 25.71 17.59 15.94
CA ARG A 351 24.26 17.71 15.83
C ARG A 351 23.93 18.54 14.61
N GLU A 352 23.16 17.97 13.69
CA GLU A 352 23.08 18.44 12.32
C GLU A 352 21.66 18.86 11.94
N ALA A 353 21.52 20.00 11.28
CA ALA A 353 20.29 20.41 10.60
C ALA A 353 20.55 20.62 9.11
N VAL A 354 19.55 20.39 8.26
CA VAL A 354 19.61 20.63 6.80
C VAL A 354 18.57 21.68 6.42
N ILE A 355 19.03 22.88 6.11
CA ILE A 355 18.16 23.99 5.69
C ILE A 355 18.12 24.01 4.17
N SER A 356 16.94 23.80 3.60
CA SER A 356 16.74 23.66 2.15
C SER A 356 15.91 24.82 1.60
N GLY A 357 16.51 25.65 0.74
CA GLY A 357 15.84 26.78 0.09
C GLY A 357 15.66 26.56 -1.41
N LEU A 358 14.42 26.41 -1.89
CA LEU A 358 14.13 26.30 -3.32
C LEU A 358 13.93 27.68 -3.94
N TRP A 359 14.95 28.22 -4.58
CA TRP A 359 14.92 29.54 -5.21
C TRP A 359 15.16 29.48 -6.74
N ALA A 360 15.97 28.53 -7.21
CA ALA A 360 16.26 28.32 -8.62
C ALA A 360 15.10 27.61 -9.34
N TYR A 361 15.03 27.75 -10.67
CA TYR A 361 14.09 27.01 -11.53
C TYR A 361 12.62 27.02 -11.07
N ALA A 362 11.98 28.18 -11.21
CA ALA A 362 10.63 28.26 -11.75
C ALA A 362 10.30 29.74 -11.99
N ASP A 363 9.96 30.09 -13.23
CA ASP A 363 9.31 31.37 -13.51
C ASP A 363 7.91 31.39 -12.88
N ASP A 364 7.32 30.21 -12.64
CA ASP A 364 6.06 30.01 -11.90
C ASP A 364 6.30 29.66 -10.42
N PRO A 365 5.98 30.57 -9.47
CA PRO A 365 6.08 30.31 -8.04
C PRO A 365 5.33 29.05 -7.57
N SER A 366 4.23 28.66 -8.22
CA SER A 366 3.40 27.52 -7.81
C SER A 366 4.14 26.18 -7.93
N GLN A 367 5.03 26.06 -8.92
CA GLN A 367 5.85 24.86 -9.11
C GLN A 367 6.89 24.73 -7.98
N ARG A 368 7.55 25.83 -7.59
CA ARG A 368 8.50 25.81 -6.46
C ARG A 368 7.84 25.38 -5.16
N VAL A 369 6.59 25.82 -4.90
CA VAL A 369 5.82 25.38 -3.72
C VAL A 369 5.60 23.86 -3.77
N LYS A 370 5.12 23.32 -4.90
CA LYS A 370 4.94 21.87 -5.07
C LYS A 370 6.22 21.06 -4.86
N MET A 371 7.36 21.57 -5.35
CA MET A 371 8.67 20.92 -5.15
C MET A 371 9.09 20.94 -3.67
N ALA A 372 8.88 22.05 -2.97
CA ALA A 372 9.15 22.14 -1.53
C ALA A 372 8.27 21.17 -0.73
N ASP A 373 6.99 21.07 -1.08
CA ASP A 373 6.06 20.13 -0.47
C ASP A 373 6.46 18.66 -0.72
N TRP A 374 7.03 18.37 -1.88
CA TRP A 374 7.58 17.04 -2.18
C TRP A 374 8.79 16.72 -1.30
N LEU A 375 9.74 17.63 -1.16
CA LEU A 375 10.94 17.43 -0.33
C LEU A 375 10.59 17.25 1.15
N ARG A 376 9.62 18.03 1.66
CA ARG A 376 9.13 17.86 3.03
C ARG A 376 8.52 16.48 3.23
N ARG A 377 7.63 16.06 2.33
CA ARG A 377 7.02 14.71 2.40
C ARG A 377 8.05 13.60 2.31
N ALA A 378 9.07 13.73 1.46
CA ALA A 378 10.16 12.75 1.37
C ALA A 378 10.92 12.63 2.71
N ALA A 379 11.16 13.77 3.39
CA ALA A 379 11.77 13.79 4.72
C ALA A 379 10.89 13.15 5.80
N ASP A 380 9.59 13.46 5.78
CA ASP A 380 8.62 12.90 6.73
C ASP A 380 8.54 11.38 6.57
N ASN A 381 8.33 10.90 5.33
CA ASN A 381 8.23 9.48 5.01
C ASN A 381 9.47 8.69 5.44
N GLN A 382 10.67 9.22 5.15
CA GLN A 382 11.91 8.54 5.52
C GLN A 382 12.13 8.52 7.04
N THR A 383 11.77 9.61 7.73
CA THR A 383 11.85 9.70 9.20
C THR A 383 10.88 8.73 9.84
N GLU A 384 9.63 8.69 9.36
CA GLU A 384 8.59 7.77 9.80
C GLU A 384 9.03 6.32 9.65
N LYS A 385 9.60 5.97 8.49
CA LYS A 385 10.15 4.64 8.22
C LYS A 385 11.21 4.24 9.25
N TYR A 386 12.20 5.09 9.51
CA TYR A 386 13.26 4.77 10.48
C TYR A 386 12.75 4.67 11.92
N ILE A 387 11.69 5.39 12.28
CA ILE A 387 11.04 5.25 13.59
C ILE A 387 10.29 3.92 13.68
N LYS A 388 9.52 3.56 12.65
CA LYS A 388 8.80 2.27 12.59
C LYS A 388 9.76 1.07 12.63
N GLU A 389 10.92 1.18 11.99
CA GLU A 389 11.99 0.17 12.03
C GLU A 389 12.74 0.13 13.39
N GLY A 390 12.48 1.08 14.30
CA GLY A 390 13.10 1.17 15.61
C GLY A 390 14.55 1.69 15.60
N VAL A 391 15.05 2.16 14.46
CA VAL A 391 16.42 2.63 14.28
C VAL A 391 16.56 4.09 14.74
N LEU A 392 15.56 4.93 14.46
CA LEU A 392 15.48 6.30 14.95
C LEU A 392 14.54 6.36 16.17
N LYS A 393 15.05 6.84 17.31
CA LYS A 393 14.25 7.02 18.53
C LYS A 393 14.07 8.51 18.82
N LEU A 394 12.82 8.95 18.92
CA LEU A 394 12.47 10.30 19.35
C LEU A 394 12.14 10.28 20.85
N PRO A 395 12.75 11.15 21.68
CA PRO A 395 12.57 11.12 23.14
C PRO A 395 11.12 11.21 23.61
N ASN A 396 10.27 11.93 22.87
CA ASN A 396 8.88 12.22 23.25
C ASN A 396 7.86 11.29 22.57
N LEU A 397 8.30 10.29 21.80
CA LEU A 397 7.41 9.38 21.08
C LEU A 397 7.48 7.97 21.68
N VAL A 398 6.36 7.52 22.25
CA VAL A 398 6.19 6.14 22.73
C VAL A 398 5.08 5.49 21.91
N LEU A 399 5.48 4.61 21.00
CA LEU A 399 4.55 3.76 20.26
C LEU A 399 4.26 2.51 21.08
N LYS A 400 2.97 2.20 21.24
CA LYS A 400 2.50 1.03 22.02
C LYS A 400 1.92 -0.02 21.09
N ASP A 401 2.01 -1.28 21.52
CA ASP A 401 1.25 -2.37 20.92
C ASP A 401 -0.18 -2.41 21.46
N PHE A 402 -1.11 -2.84 20.61
CA PHE A 402 -2.51 -2.99 21.00
C PHE A 402 -2.66 -4.17 21.98
N SER A 403 -3.38 -3.94 23.08
CA SER A 403 -3.77 -4.97 24.04
C SER A 403 -5.29 -5.14 23.99
N PRO A 404 -5.81 -6.36 23.76
CA PRO A 404 -7.24 -6.60 23.75
C PRO A 404 -7.90 -6.20 25.08
N GLU A 405 -9.02 -5.49 25.01
CA GLU A 405 -9.76 -5.06 26.20
C GLU A 405 -10.90 -6.03 26.54
N GLY A 406 -11.04 -6.41 27.81
CA GLY A 406 -12.16 -7.25 28.27
C GLY A 406 -11.94 -8.75 28.16
N VAL A 407 -12.95 -9.53 28.58
CA VAL A 407 -12.92 -10.99 28.66
C VAL A 407 -13.69 -11.58 27.48
N ALA A 408 -13.06 -12.46 26.72
CA ALA A 408 -13.72 -13.16 25.62
C ALA A 408 -14.94 -13.96 26.13
N PRO A 409 -16.08 -13.92 25.43
CA PRO A 409 -17.24 -14.73 25.79
C PRO A 409 -16.89 -16.22 25.87
N THR A 410 -17.49 -16.92 26.83
CA THR A 410 -17.31 -18.37 27.03
C THR A 410 -18.67 -19.04 27.16
N TYR A 411 -18.77 -20.30 26.73
CA TYR A 411 -19.94 -21.14 26.95
C TYR A 411 -19.61 -22.28 27.93
N ASP A 412 -20.59 -22.71 28.73
CA ASP A 412 -20.44 -23.90 29.57
C ASP A 412 -20.80 -25.17 28.78
N THR A 413 -19.81 -26.03 28.57
CA THR A 413 -19.99 -27.31 27.87
C THR A 413 -20.98 -28.26 28.54
N ARG A 414 -21.27 -28.07 29.84
CA ARG A 414 -22.23 -28.88 30.60
C ARG A 414 -23.69 -28.58 30.24
N GLU A 415 -23.97 -27.42 29.67
CA GLU A 415 -25.31 -27.05 29.23
C GLU A 415 -25.73 -27.73 27.91
N TYR A 416 -24.78 -28.35 27.21
CA TYR A 416 -24.98 -29.05 25.93
C TYR A 416 -24.99 -30.56 26.13
N VAL A 417 -26.18 -31.12 26.32
CA VAL A 417 -26.43 -32.54 26.61
C VAL A 417 -26.63 -33.34 25.33
N LEU A 418 -27.38 -32.81 24.35
CA LEU A 418 -27.63 -33.46 23.06
C LEU A 418 -26.53 -33.18 22.04
N THR A 419 -25.98 -31.97 22.11
CA THR A 419 -25.00 -31.43 21.18
C THR A 419 -23.67 -31.11 21.86
N ALA A 420 -22.67 -30.75 21.07
CA ALA A 420 -21.36 -30.33 21.54
C ALA A 420 -20.83 -29.21 20.64
N PRO A 421 -20.47 -28.05 21.21
CA PRO A 421 -19.70 -27.03 20.51
C PRO A 421 -18.34 -27.56 20.05
N VAL A 422 -18.02 -27.38 18.78
CA VAL A 422 -16.74 -27.79 18.19
C VAL A 422 -15.96 -26.55 17.76
N GLN A 423 -14.83 -26.32 18.43
CA GLN A 423 -13.89 -25.21 18.16
C GLN A 423 -14.54 -23.81 18.14
N GLY A 424 -15.69 -23.63 18.79
CA GLY A 424 -16.39 -22.34 18.77
C GLY A 424 -17.05 -21.99 17.42
N LYS A 425 -17.07 -22.90 16.43
CA LYS A 425 -17.63 -22.66 15.08
C LYS A 425 -18.90 -23.45 14.76
N HIS A 426 -19.00 -24.68 15.26
CA HIS A 426 -20.10 -25.60 14.92
C HIS A 426 -20.75 -26.17 16.17
N LEU A 427 -22.02 -26.55 16.05
CA LEU A 427 -22.76 -27.27 17.09
C LEU A 427 -23.10 -28.65 16.54
N SER A 428 -22.34 -29.68 16.89
CA SER A 428 -22.52 -31.04 16.37
C SER A 428 -23.31 -31.91 17.35
N PHE A 429 -24.14 -32.84 16.88
CA PHE A 429 -24.73 -33.86 17.75
C PHE A 429 -23.66 -34.74 18.37
N ARG A 430 -23.84 -35.17 19.62
CA ARG A 430 -22.97 -36.17 20.26
C ARG A 430 -23.29 -37.55 19.69
N GLN A 431 -22.26 -38.33 19.36
CA GLN A 431 -22.46 -39.70 18.85
C GLN A 431 -23.29 -40.56 19.81
N GLU A 432 -22.99 -40.52 21.11
CA GLU A 432 -23.70 -41.27 22.15
C GLU A 432 -25.20 -40.94 22.22
N VAL A 433 -25.58 -39.71 21.86
CA VAL A 433 -26.98 -39.27 21.81
C VAL A 433 -27.63 -39.83 20.56
N LEU A 434 -26.97 -39.75 19.40
CA LEU A 434 -27.50 -40.35 18.17
C LEU A 434 -27.71 -41.87 18.35
N ASP A 435 -26.73 -42.57 18.91
CA ASP A 435 -26.81 -44.01 19.17
C ASP A 435 -27.98 -44.37 20.11
N MET A 436 -28.32 -43.48 21.06
CA MET A 436 -29.43 -43.67 22.00
C MET A 436 -30.81 -43.47 21.36
N TYR A 437 -30.94 -42.59 20.37
CA TYR A 437 -32.23 -42.17 19.80
C TYR A 437 -32.53 -42.76 18.42
N ASP A 438 -31.51 -43.16 17.63
CA ASP A 438 -31.68 -43.71 16.27
C ASP A 438 -32.47 -45.05 16.26
N GLY A 439 -32.60 -45.73 17.40
CA GLY A 439 -33.44 -46.92 17.59
C GLY A 439 -34.73 -46.73 18.40
N LYS A 440 -35.01 -45.51 18.89
CA LYS A 440 -36.17 -45.22 19.78
C LYS A 440 -37.43 -44.75 19.06
N PHE A 441 -37.33 -44.33 17.80
CA PHE A 441 -38.44 -43.79 17.02
C PHE A 441 -38.72 -44.71 15.83
N SER A 442 -39.62 -45.67 16.03
CA SER A 442 -40.00 -46.63 14.98
C SER A 442 -41.11 -46.08 14.08
N LYS A 443 -42.07 -45.33 14.65
CA LYS A 443 -43.20 -44.71 13.93
C LYS A 443 -42.93 -43.25 13.55
N LEU A 444 -42.09 -42.54 14.31
CA LEU A 444 -41.74 -41.12 14.08
C LEU A 444 -40.35 -40.88 13.48
N LYS A 445 -39.79 -41.89 12.80
CA LYS A 445 -38.43 -41.85 12.23
C LYS A 445 -38.22 -40.67 11.28
N ASP A 446 -39.16 -40.43 10.36
CA ASP A 446 -39.04 -39.36 9.36
C ASP A 446 -39.03 -37.96 9.99
N ALA A 447 -39.81 -37.75 11.05
CA ALA A 447 -39.84 -36.50 11.78
C ALA A 447 -38.53 -36.23 12.54
N TYR A 448 -37.95 -37.27 13.13
CA TYR A 448 -36.66 -37.20 13.81
C TYR A 448 -35.48 -36.97 12.84
N GLU A 449 -35.48 -37.64 11.68
CA GLU A 449 -34.49 -37.40 10.61
C GLU A 449 -34.60 -35.99 10.03
N ALA A 450 -35.81 -35.47 9.84
CA ALA A 450 -36.03 -34.10 9.39
C ALA A 450 -35.47 -33.07 10.39
N LEU A 451 -35.63 -33.31 11.70
CA LEU A 451 -35.04 -32.45 12.75
C LEU A 451 -33.51 -32.48 12.72
N LYS A 452 -32.89 -33.66 12.59
CA LYS A 452 -31.42 -33.79 12.47
C LYS A 452 -30.90 -33.05 11.24
N LYS A 453 -31.55 -33.24 10.09
CA LYS A 453 -31.21 -32.59 8.83
C LYS A 453 -31.27 -31.07 8.96
N LYS A 454 -32.38 -30.53 9.46
CA LYS A 454 -32.57 -29.08 9.67
C LYS A 454 -31.52 -28.47 10.60
N HIS A 455 -31.16 -29.17 11.68
CA HIS A 455 -30.11 -28.72 12.57
C HIS A 455 -28.72 -28.72 11.89
N ASN A 456 -28.35 -29.81 11.23
CA ASN A 456 -27.04 -29.94 10.58
C ASN A 456 -26.86 -28.92 9.45
N GLU A 457 -27.89 -28.69 8.63
CA GLU A 457 -27.86 -27.68 7.57
C GLU A 457 -27.47 -26.28 8.09
N LYS A 458 -27.94 -25.92 9.29
CA LYS A 458 -27.71 -24.58 9.86
C LYS A 458 -26.49 -24.51 10.78
N HIS A 459 -26.23 -25.54 11.59
CA HIS A 459 -25.29 -25.46 12.72
C HIS A 459 -24.13 -26.47 12.66
N ASN A 460 -24.21 -27.48 11.78
CA ASN A 460 -23.13 -28.45 11.53
C ASN A 460 -23.11 -28.91 10.06
N PRO A 461 -22.67 -28.06 9.12
CA PRO A 461 -22.75 -28.35 7.68
C PRO A 461 -22.00 -29.62 7.26
N SER A 462 -20.96 -29.99 8.02
CA SER A 462 -20.23 -31.24 7.81
C SER A 462 -21.11 -32.49 7.97
N GLY A 463 -22.24 -32.36 8.70
CA GLY A 463 -23.11 -33.47 9.07
C GLY A 463 -22.49 -34.44 10.07
N VAL A 464 -21.22 -34.26 10.44
CA VAL A 464 -20.50 -35.27 11.18
C VAL A 464 -20.68 -35.08 12.69
N PRO A 465 -21.05 -36.13 13.45
CA PRO A 465 -21.24 -36.03 14.88
C PRO A 465 -19.92 -35.88 15.66
N TYR A 466 -20.04 -35.35 16.87
CA TYR A 466 -18.96 -35.21 17.83
C TYR A 466 -18.64 -36.55 18.50
N LYS A 467 -17.38 -36.99 18.40
CA LYS A 467 -16.87 -38.27 18.93
C LYS A 467 -15.80 -38.09 20.03
N GLY A 468 -15.74 -36.91 20.67
CA GLY A 468 -14.71 -36.56 21.65
C GLY A 468 -13.58 -35.68 21.07
N ALA A 469 -12.67 -35.22 21.93
CA ALA A 469 -11.59 -34.28 21.60
C ALA A 469 -10.44 -34.92 20.79
N GLY A 470 -10.75 -35.44 19.61
CA GLY A 470 -9.76 -35.79 18.59
C GLY A 470 -9.78 -34.73 17.49
N LYS A 471 -8.61 -34.17 17.15
CA LYS A 471 -8.43 -33.21 16.05
C LYS A 471 -9.14 -33.71 14.79
N ARG A 472 -10.16 -32.98 14.35
CA ARG A 472 -10.74 -33.15 13.01
C ARG A 472 -10.11 -32.15 12.06
N THR A 473 -9.70 -32.65 10.90
CA THR A 473 -9.34 -31.91 9.70
C THR A 473 -10.63 -31.39 9.06
N GLU A 474 -10.72 -30.07 8.87
CA GLU A 474 -11.80 -29.41 8.14
C GLU A 474 -11.65 -29.74 6.63
N THR A 475 -12.63 -30.42 6.03
CA THR A 475 -12.89 -30.30 4.60
C THR A 475 -14.09 -29.37 4.45
N ALA A 476 -13.82 -28.12 4.08
CA ALA A 476 -14.85 -27.15 3.76
C ALA A 476 -15.50 -27.53 2.42
N SER A 477 -16.79 -27.85 2.44
CA SER A 477 -17.61 -27.87 1.23
C SER A 477 -18.05 -26.43 0.94
N GLU A 478 -17.48 -25.84 -0.10
CA GLU A 478 -17.92 -24.57 -0.67
C GLU A 478 -19.38 -24.70 -1.14
N LYS A 479 -20.19 -23.65 -0.88
CA LYS A 479 -21.55 -23.56 -1.42
C LYS A 479 -21.47 -23.48 -2.95
N GLU A 480 -22.17 -24.38 -3.65
CA GLU A 480 -22.34 -24.30 -5.11
C GLU A 480 -23.06 -22.98 -5.49
N VAL A 481 -22.33 -22.08 -6.15
CA VAL A 481 -22.91 -20.90 -6.81
C VAL A 481 -23.44 -21.34 -8.18
N GLN A 482 -24.74 -21.27 -8.42
CA GLN A 482 -25.33 -21.52 -9.74
C GLN A 482 -25.16 -20.28 -10.65
N GLY A 483 -24.39 -20.40 -11.74
CA GLY A 483 -24.21 -19.33 -12.74
C GLY A 483 -25.25 -19.31 -13.86
N GLU A 484 -25.54 -18.14 -14.42
CA GLU A 484 -26.46 -17.97 -15.56
C GLU A 484 -25.82 -18.43 -16.89
N PRO A 485 -26.57 -18.99 -17.86
CA PRO A 485 -26.06 -19.26 -19.20
C PRO A 485 -25.78 -17.96 -19.98
N PHE A 486 -24.95 -18.07 -21.03
CA PHE A 486 -24.86 -17.04 -22.08
C PHE A 486 -26.04 -17.17 -23.05
N ALA A 487 -26.38 -16.09 -23.78
CA ALA A 487 -27.38 -16.17 -24.84
C ALA A 487 -26.90 -17.11 -25.96
N ASP A 488 -27.83 -17.85 -26.57
CA ASP A 488 -27.50 -18.88 -27.57
C ASP A 488 -26.78 -18.29 -28.79
N GLU A 489 -27.16 -17.08 -29.21
CA GLU A 489 -26.52 -16.34 -30.31
C GLU A 489 -25.05 -15.95 -30.04
N ASP A 490 -24.64 -15.97 -28.77
CA ASP A 490 -23.28 -15.66 -28.33
C ASP A 490 -22.47 -16.92 -28.01
N CYS A 491 -23.04 -18.12 -28.19
CA CYS A 491 -22.40 -19.39 -27.94
C CYS A 491 -21.87 -20.03 -29.23
N PHE A 492 -20.59 -20.42 -29.21
CA PHE A 492 -19.89 -21.06 -30.31
C PHE A 492 -19.38 -22.42 -29.85
N GLU A 493 -19.52 -23.43 -30.70
CA GLU A 493 -19.17 -24.82 -30.34
C GLU A 493 -17.68 -25.02 -30.08
N SER A 494 -16.82 -24.26 -30.76
CA SER A 494 -15.37 -24.36 -30.61
C SER A 494 -14.64 -23.08 -31.02
N LEU A 495 -13.35 -23.00 -30.66
CA LEU A 495 -12.45 -21.95 -31.13
C LEU A 495 -12.28 -21.96 -32.67
N ASP A 496 -12.39 -23.12 -33.31
CA ASP A 496 -12.25 -23.22 -34.76
C ASP A 496 -13.48 -22.66 -35.49
N ASN A 497 -14.67 -22.74 -34.88
CA ASN A 497 -15.86 -22.04 -35.38
C ASN A 497 -15.61 -20.51 -35.37
N VAL A 498 -15.02 -19.98 -34.30
CA VAL A 498 -14.69 -18.54 -34.21
C VAL A 498 -13.67 -18.15 -35.29
N LYS A 499 -12.61 -18.94 -35.50
CA LYS A 499 -11.64 -18.70 -36.58
C LYS A 499 -12.29 -18.73 -37.97
N ALA A 500 -13.23 -19.65 -38.20
CA ALA A 500 -13.94 -19.74 -39.47
C ALA A 500 -14.85 -18.52 -39.71
N THR A 501 -15.47 -17.98 -38.67
CA THR A 501 -16.39 -16.81 -38.76
C THR A 501 -15.66 -15.47 -38.81
N ASP A 502 -14.59 -15.31 -38.01
CA ASP A 502 -13.92 -14.03 -37.79
C ASP A 502 -12.46 -13.98 -38.26
N GLY A 503 -11.94 -15.07 -38.82
CA GLY A 503 -10.60 -15.13 -39.40
C GLY A 503 -9.50 -15.35 -38.36
N HIS A 504 -8.42 -14.58 -38.46
CA HIS A 504 -7.30 -14.71 -37.53
C HIS A 504 -7.71 -14.27 -36.12
N VAL A 505 -7.32 -15.06 -35.11
CA VAL A 505 -7.59 -14.80 -33.70
C VAL A 505 -6.30 -14.78 -32.89
N THR A 506 -6.24 -13.89 -31.91
CA THR A 506 -5.18 -13.81 -30.90
C THR A 506 -5.69 -14.46 -29.61
N VAL A 507 -4.97 -15.44 -29.10
CA VAL A 507 -5.30 -16.11 -27.83
C VAL A 507 -4.39 -15.56 -26.74
N ILE A 508 -4.99 -15.14 -25.62
CA ILE A 508 -4.30 -14.59 -24.46
C ILE A 508 -4.67 -15.44 -23.25
N GLN A 509 -3.65 -15.87 -22.50
CA GLN A 509 -3.85 -16.66 -21.29
C GLN A 509 -4.55 -15.82 -20.20
N SER A 510 -5.58 -16.38 -19.56
CA SER A 510 -6.30 -15.70 -18.48
C SER A 510 -5.61 -15.87 -17.12
N GLN A 511 -6.12 -15.20 -16.09
CA GLN A 511 -5.72 -15.42 -14.69
C GLN A 511 -6.15 -16.79 -14.14
N MET A 512 -7.08 -17.48 -14.81
CA MET A 512 -7.53 -18.83 -14.48
C MET A 512 -7.37 -19.74 -15.70
N PRO A 513 -6.12 -20.09 -16.06
CA PRO A 513 -5.81 -20.79 -17.31
C PRO A 513 -6.47 -22.17 -17.40
N GLU A 514 -6.76 -22.79 -16.27
CA GLU A 514 -7.48 -24.07 -16.19
C GLU A 514 -8.98 -23.95 -16.54
N LEU A 515 -9.56 -22.75 -16.40
CA LEU A 515 -10.99 -22.51 -16.64
C LEU A 515 -11.24 -21.91 -18.02
N PHE A 516 -10.49 -20.87 -18.41
CA PHE A 516 -10.73 -20.19 -19.69
C PHE A 516 -9.49 -19.45 -20.23
N GLU A 517 -9.54 -19.12 -21.52
CA GLU A 517 -8.60 -18.21 -22.19
C GLU A 517 -9.37 -17.08 -22.88
N LEU A 518 -8.70 -15.95 -23.08
CA LEU A 518 -9.26 -14.80 -23.82
C LEU A 518 -8.93 -14.95 -25.30
N VAL A 519 -9.90 -14.66 -26.17
CA VAL A 519 -9.71 -14.75 -27.62
C VAL A 519 -10.19 -13.47 -28.28
N PHE A 520 -9.31 -12.83 -29.04
CA PHE A 520 -9.62 -11.60 -29.77
C PHE A 520 -9.57 -11.85 -31.27
N SER A 521 -10.62 -11.47 -31.98
CA SER A 521 -10.66 -11.63 -33.43
C SER A 521 -10.11 -10.40 -34.16
N ALA A 522 -9.75 -10.57 -35.44
CA ALA A 522 -9.31 -9.48 -36.31
C ALA A 522 -10.38 -8.37 -36.50
N LYS A 523 -11.65 -8.63 -36.12
CA LYS A 523 -12.74 -7.65 -36.12
C LYS A 523 -12.90 -6.93 -34.77
N ASN A 524 -11.92 -7.01 -33.88
CA ASN A 524 -11.95 -6.45 -32.52
C ASN A 524 -13.05 -7.03 -31.62
N ALA A 525 -13.57 -8.22 -31.93
CA ALA A 525 -14.51 -8.93 -31.07
C ALA A 525 -13.77 -9.76 -30.01
N MET A 526 -14.36 -9.88 -28.83
CA MET A 526 -13.79 -10.63 -27.70
C MET A 526 -14.64 -11.86 -27.39
N TYR A 527 -13.97 -12.99 -27.21
CA TYR A 527 -14.55 -14.25 -26.82
C TYR A 527 -13.84 -14.82 -25.57
N LEU A 528 -14.56 -15.58 -24.76
CA LEU A 528 -14.01 -16.50 -23.76
C LEU A 528 -13.99 -17.91 -24.34
N HIS A 529 -12.83 -18.54 -24.39
CA HIS A 529 -12.70 -19.96 -24.74
C HIS A 529 -12.60 -20.77 -23.44
N ALA A 530 -13.65 -21.52 -23.11
CA ALA A 530 -13.69 -22.33 -21.90
C ALA A 530 -12.84 -23.60 -22.06
N LYS A 531 -11.95 -23.85 -21.10
CA LYS A 531 -11.08 -25.04 -21.06
C LYS A 531 -11.73 -26.19 -20.31
N SER A 532 -12.56 -25.89 -19.32
CA SER A 532 -13.27 -26.85 -18.49
C SER A 532 -14.69 -26.37 -18.17
N ASP A 533 -15.54 -27.29 -17.74
CA ASP A 533 -16.87 -26.95 -17.22
C ASP A 533 -16.72 -26.21 -15.88
N GLY A 534 -17.47 -25.13 -15.68
CA GLY A 534 -17.39 -24.37 -14.43
C GLY A 534 -18.27 -23.13 -14.40
N VAL A 535 -18.09 -22.31 -13.36
CA VAL A 535 -18.77 -21.02 -13.20
C VAL A 535 -17.70 -19.93 -13.09
N LEU A 536 -17.79 -18.93 -13.97
CA LEU A 536 -16.98 -17.72 -13.91
C LEU A 536 -17.73 -16.67 -13.09
N ASN A 537 -17.22 -16.37 -11.90
CA ASN A 537 -17.82 -15.44 -10.96
C ASN A 537 -17.51 -13.97 -11.32
N THR A 538 -18.24 -13.05 -10.71
CA THR A 538 -18.08 -11.59 -10.91
C THR A 538 -16.88 -11.00 -10.18
N ASP A 539 -16.26 -11.76 -9.28
CA ASP A 539 -15.08 -11.36 -8.51
C ASP A 539 -13.76 -11.69 -9.21
N VAL A 540 -13.81 -12.26 -10.42
CA VAL A 540 -12.62 -12.57 -11.22
C VAL A 540 -12.44 -11.54 -12.32
N PRO A 541 -11.36 -10.73 -12.29
CA PRO A 541 -11.00 -9.85 -13.39
C PRO A 541 -10.75 -10.65 -14.68
N LEU A 542 -11.34 -10.20 -15.78
CA LEU A 542 -11.14 -10.79 -17.10
C LEU A 542 -9.85 -10.30 -17.75
N MET A 543 -9.57 -9.00 -17.65
CA MET A 543 -8.43 -8.28 -18.26
C MET A 543 -8.36 -6.81 -17.83
N ASP A 544 -7.23 -6.16 -18.09
CA ASP A 544 -7.02 -4.74 -17.83
C ASP A 544 -7.02 -3.89 -19.13
N LEU A 545 -7.34 -2.60 -19.00
CA LEU A 545 -7.29 -1.61 -20.09
C LEU A 545 -5.89 -0.97 -20.24
N HIS A 546 -5.44 -0.78 -21.47
CA HIS A 546 -4.29 0.09 -21.79
C HIS A 546 -4.75 1.53 -22.02
N GLY A 547 -3.93 2.49 -21.62
CA GLY A 547 -4.30 3.90 -21.63
C GLY A 547 -3.35 4.78 -20.82
N GLU A 548 -3.82 5.99 -20.55
CA GLU A 548 -3.09 7.01 -19.78
C GLU A 548 -3.97 7.52 -18.64
N PHE A 549 -3.37 7.70 -17.47
CA PHE A 549 -4.01 8.35 -16.33
C PHE A 549 -3.85 9.87 -16.44
N LEU A 550 -4.95 10.60 -16.26
CA LEU A 550 -5.05 12.05 -16.41
C LEU A 550 -5.48 12.68 -15.08
N THR A 551 -4.86 13.80 -14.71
CA THR A 551 -5.15 14.49 -13.45
C THR A 551 -5.35 16.00 -13.61
N GLY A 552 -6.16 16.59 -12.74
CA GLY A 552 -6.42 18.02 -12.66
C GLY A 552 -6.84 18.62 -14.01
N LYS A 553 -6.02 19.53 -14.53
CA LYS A 553 -6.32 20.25 -15.79
C LYS A 553 -6.29 19.35 -17.03
N GLU A 554 -5.63 18.19 -16.97
CA GLU A 554 -5.52 17.27 -18.11
C GLU A 554 -6.84 16.56 -18.43
N VAL A 555 -7.73 16.47 -17.43
CA VAL A 555 -9.07 15.87 -17.57
C VAL A 555 -9.99 16.79 -18.36
N ALA A 556 -9.78 18.11 -18.30
CA ALA A 556 -10.67 19.09 -18.92
C ALA A 556 -10.74 18.92 -20.45
N GLY A 557 -11.95 18.74 -20.97
CA GLY A 557 -12.22 18.63 -22.41
C GLY A 557 -11.91 17.25 -23.02
N LYS A 558 -11.54 16.24 -22.22
CA LYS A 558 -11.43 14.86 -22.68
C LYS A 558 -12.79 14.18 -22.64
N LYS A 559 -13.09 13.40 -23.69
CA LYS A 559 -14.27 12.53 -23.80
C LYS A 559 -13.81 11.07 -23.70
N ASP A 560 -14.76 10.17 -23.47
CA ASP A 560 -14.53 8.71 -23.46
C ASP A 560 -13.49 8.24 -22.43
N THR A 561 -13.50 8.86 -21.25
CA THR A 561 -12.62 8.52 -20.14
C THR A 561 -13.37 7.78 -19.04
N VAL A 562 -12.70 6.84 -18.37
CA VAL A 562 -13.19 6.22 -17.13
C VAL A 562 -12.89 7.17 -15.97
N THR A 563 -13.91 7.71 -15.31
CA THR A 563 -13.70 8.62 -14.18
C THR A 563 -13.27 7.83 -12.95
N TYR A 564 -12.18 8.26 -12.30
CA TYR A 564 -11.71 7.68 -11.05
C TYR A 564 -12.27 8.50 -9.90
N LYS A 565 -13.42 8.09 -9.36
CA LYS A 565 -14.07 8.82 -8.27
C LYS A 565 -14.43 7.89 -7.12
N LEU A 566 -13.84 8.15 -5.97
CA LEU A 566 -14.27 7.60 -4.68
C LEU A 566 -15.13 8.66 -3.99
N ALA A 567 -16.39 8.33 -3.71
CA ALA A 567 -17.33 9.25 -3.06
C ALA A 567 -17.30 9.13 -1.54
N ASP A 568 -17.14 7.91 -1.04
CA ASP A 568 -17.26 7.54 0.37
C ASP A 568 -16.69 6.12 0.62
N GLY A 569 -16.86 5.61 1.83
CA GLY A 569 -16.50 4.24 2.20
C GLY A 569 -17.23 3.14 1.42
N ASP A 570 -18.42 3.39 0.89
CA ASP A 570 -19.24 2.41 0.18
C ASP A 570 -18.91 2.33 -1.31
N SER A 571 -18.01 3.21 -1.79
CA SER A 571 -17.53 3.22 -3.16
C SER A 571 -16.89 1.88 -3.52
N VAL A 572 -17.43 1.21 -4.55
CA VAL A 572 -17.00 -0.12 -4.99
C VAL A 572 -15.95 -0.03 -6.09
N ALA A 573 -14.82 -0.72 -5.91
CA ALA A 573 -13.75 -0.79 -6.89
C ALA A 573 -12.98 -2.11 -6.76
N CYS A 574 -12.10 -2.40 -7.71
CA CYS A 574 -11.06 -3.40 -7.51
C CYS A 574 -9.95 -2.79 -6.66
N PHE A 575 -9.55 -3.49 -5.60
CA PHE A 575 -8.41 -3.10 -4.78
C PHE A 575 -7.33 -4.19 -4.82
N SER A 576 -6.09 -3.77 -4.94
CA SER A 576 -4.93 -4.68 -4.91
C SER A 576 -3.83 -4.14 -4.01
N HIS A 577 -2.91 -5.02 -3.62
CA HIS A 577 -1.66 -4.68 -2.96
C HIS A 577 -0.52 -5.47 -3.63
N PRO A 578 0.75 -5.06 -3.51
CA PRO A 578 1.87 -5.85 -4.02
C PRO A 578 1.87 -7.23 -3.37
N ASP A 579 1.93 -8.27 -4.21
CA ASP A 579 2.06 -9.65 -3.77
C ASP A 579 3.44 -9.84 -3.11
N GLY A 580 3.43 -10.15 -1.81
CA GLY A 580 4.62 -10.50 -1.03
C GLY A 580 4.25 -11.52 0.04
N GLU A 581 5.19 -12.41 0.40
CA GLU A 581 4.99 -13.54 1.33
C GLU A 581 4.49 -13.14 2.74
N SER A 582 4.47 -11.84 3.06
CA SER A 582 4.18 -11.27 4.38
C SER A 582 2.73 -10.89 4.65
N TRP A 583 1.85 -10.77 3.63
CA TRP A 583 0.48 -10.29 3.83
C TRP A 583 -0.46 -11.48 4.09
N ARG A 584 -0.91 -11.63 5.35
CA ARG A 584 -1.92 -12.63 5.74
C ARG A 584 -3.01 -12.03 6.62
N PRO A 585 -4.30 -12.27 6.32
CA PRO A 585 -4.82 -13.02 5.16
C PRO A 585 -4.64 -12.29 3.81
N PRO A 586 -4.71 -13.00 2.67
CA PRO A 586 -4.78 -12.34 1.36
C PRO A 586 -6.05 -11.50 1.24
N PHE A 587 -5.98 -10.35 0.56
CA PHE A 587 -7.17 -9.58 0.23
C PHE A 587 -7.96 -10.24 -0.93
N THR A 588 -9.24 -9.88 -1.06
CA THR A 588 -10.12 -10.45 -2.10
C THR A 588 -9.57 -10.15 -3.51
N LYS A 589 -9.83 -11.04 -4.48
CA LYS A 589 -9.35 -10.88 -5.87
C LYS A 589 -10.25 -10.00 -6.75
N GLY A 590 -11.39 -9.57 -6.22
CA GLY A 590 -12.47 -8.93 -6.98
C GLY A 590 -12.85 -7.54 -6.48
N LEU A 591 -14.15 -7.24 -6.59
CA LEU A 591 -14.73 -5.99 -6.08
C LEU A 591 -14.82 -6.00 -4.57
N ALA A 592 -14.49 -4.87 -3.96
CA ALA A 592 -14.75 -4.58 -2.57
C ALA A 592 -15.15 -3.11 -2.44
N THR A 593 -15.73 -2.77 -1.29
CA THR A 593 -15.91 -1.37 -0.90
C THR A 593 -14.59 -0.76 -0.44
N LEU A 594 -14.45 0.56 -0.56
CA LEU A 594 -13.29 1.27 -0.02
C LEU A 594 -13.12 1.01 1.48
N LYS A 595 -14.23 0.94 2.23
CA LYS A 595 -14.21 0.63 3.66
C LYS A 595 -13.64 -0.76 3.94
N GLU A 596 -14.07 -1.79 3.22
CA GLU A 596 -13.54 -3.15 3.39
C GLU A 596 -12.03 -3.19 3.14
N PHE A 597 -11.54 -2.46 2.12
CA PHE A 597 -10.12 -2.38 1.86
C PHE A 597 -9.34 -1.59 2.93
N ILE A 598 -9.90 -0.49 3.43
CA ILE A 598 -9.30 0.28 4.53
C ILE A 598 -9.25 -0.55 5.81
N ASP A 599 -10.33 -1.26 6.16
CA ASP A 599 -10.37 -2.15 7.32
C ASP A 599 -9.30 -3.25 7.19
N TYR A 600 -9.12 -3.81 5.99
CA TYR A 600 -8.06 -4.77 5.69
C TYR A 600 -6.66 -4.18 5.89
N LEU A 601 -6.38 -3.00 5.31
CA LEU A 601 -5.10 -2.31 5.50
C LEU A 601 -4.86 -2.01 6.98
N GLN A 602 -5.90 -1.60 7.71
CA GLN A 602 -5.83 -1.39 9.14
C GLN A 602 -5.53 -2.67 9.89
N GLU A 603 -6.07 -3.84 9.52
CA GLU A 603 -5.73 -5.15 10.10
C GLU A 603 -4.27 -5.55 9.81
N CYS A 604 -3.76 -5.22 8.62
CA CYS A 604 -2.36 -5.43 8.22
C CYS A 604 -1.37 -4.45 8.88
N GLY A 605 -1.85 -3.41 9.58
CA GLY A 605 -1.00 -2.49 10.37
C GLY A 605 -0.89 -1.08 9.82
N PHE A 606 -1.65 -0.73 8.78
CA PHE A 606 -1.63 0.60 8.17
C PHE A 606 -2.74 1.47 8.78
N GLY A 607 -2.35 2.41 9.63
CA GLY A 607 -3.29 3.27 10.37
C GLY A 607 -3.93 4.39 9.53
N SER A 608 -3.39 4.67 8.35
CA SER A 608 -3.88 5.72 7.45
C SER A 608 -3.75 5.31 5.99
N VAL A 609 -4.61 5.87 5.16
CA VAL A 609 -4.64 5.65 3.72
C VAL A 609 -4.56 7.00 3.04
N THR A 610 -3.50 7.22 2.28
CA THR A 610 -3.35 8.44 1.47
C THR A 610 -3.69 8.14 0.02
N SER A 611 -4.17 9.13 -0.74
CA SER A 611 -4.34 9.01 -2.19
C SER A 611 -3.90 10.30 -2.88
N PRO A 612 -3.32 10.24 -4.10
CA PRO A 612 -2.90 11.44 -4.82
C PRO A 612 -4.06 12.40 -5.12
N CYS A 613 -5.18 11.87 -5.63
CA CYS A 613 -6.31 12.68 -6.11
C CYS A 613 -7.46 12.76 -5.10
N HIS A 614 -7.45 11.94 -4.05
CA HIS A 614 -8.50 11.88 -3.03
C HIS A 614 -7.92 12.11 -1.64
N GLU A 615 -8.61 12.91 -0.83
CA GLU A 615 -8.40 13.01 0.60
C GLU A 615 -9.31 12.01 1.30
N ILE A 616 -8.71 10.95 1.86
CA ILE A 616 -9.45 9.91 2.58
C ILE A 616 -9.26 10.16 4.07
N SER A 617 -10.34 10.41 4.78
CA SER A 617 -10.36 10.61 6.24
C SER A 617 -11.18 9.52 6.91
N ILE A 618 -10.69 9.01 8.04
CA ILE A 618 -11.32 7.91 8.79
C ILE A 618 -11.74 8.45 10.16
N GLY A 619 -13.00 8.84 10.30
CA GLY A 619 -13.57 9.41 11.53
C GLY A 619 -13.63 8.40 12.67
N GLU A 620 -13.74 8.85 13.92
CA GLU A 620 -13.59 8.04 15.16
C GLU A 620 -14.37 6.71 15.15
N ASN A 621 -15.55 6.65 14.54
CA ASN A 621 -16.39 5.45 14.42
C ASN A 621 -16.02 4.52 13.24
N GLY A 622 -14.87 4.72 12.59
CA GLY A 622 -14.47 3.99 11.38
C GLY A 622 -15.20 4.46 10.11
N ALA A 623 -15.93 5.56 10.18
CA ALA A 623 -16.60 6.16 9.02
C ALA A 623 -15.56 6.73 8.05
N VAL A 624 -15.62 6.30 6.80
CA VAL A 624 -14.69 6.74 5.75
C VAL A 624 -15.34 7.86 4.96
N THR A 625 -14.75 9.05 5.02
CA THR A 625 -15.14 10.21 4.22
C THR A 625 -14.09 10.48 3.16
N VAL A 626 -14.51 10.77 1.93
CA VAL A 626 -13.62 11.05 0.82
C VAL A 626 -13.91 12.42 0.23
N ASN A 627 -12.89 13.27 0.14
CA ASN A 627 -12.96 14.54 -0.58
C ASN A 627 -12.06 14.49 -1.82
N GLU A 628 -12.59 14.89 -2.97
CA GLU A 628 -11.82 14.97 -4.22
C GLU A 628 -10.88 16.19 -4.16
N LYS A 629 -9.56 15.96 -4.24
CA LYS A 629 -8.54 17.04 -4.27
C LYS A 629 -8.37 17.62 -5.67
N GLU A 630 -8.35 16.74 -6.66
CA GLU A 630 -8.27 17.07 -8.08
C GLU A 630 -9.01 16.03 -8.90
N ALA A 631 -9.58 16.46 -10.03
CA ALA A 631 -10.23 15.54 -10.96
C ALA A 631 -9.24 14.49 -11.47
N CYS A 632 -9.67 13.24 -11.54
CA CYS A 632 -8.83 12.19 -12.11
C CYS A 632 -9.63 11.19 -12.94
N SER A 633 -9.07 10.84 -14.10
CA SER A 633 -9.72 9.96 -15.07
C SER A 633 -8.67 9.14 -15.81
N TYR A 634 -9.09 8.00 -16.34
CA TYR A 634 -8.27 7.16 -17.20
C TYR A 634 -8.75 7.27 -18.65
N LEU A 635 -7.84 7.58 -19.56
CA LEU A 635 -8.10 7.66 -20.99
C LEU A 635 -7.70 6.33 -21.65
N PRO A 636 -8.65 5.49 -22.08
CA PRO A 636 -8.35 4.26 -22.81
C PRO A 636 -7.65 4.56 -24.14
N LYS A 637 -6.64 3.76 -24.48
CA LYS A 637 -5.92 3.84 -25.75
C LYS A 637 -5.74 2.46 -26.37
N LYS A 638 -5.63 2.42 -27.70
CA LYS A 638 -5.20 1.21 -28.42
C LYS A 638 -3.77 0.84 -28.06
N ILE A 639 -3.48 -0.45 -28.07
CA ILE A 639 -2.13 -0.97 -27.76
C ILE A 639 -1.16 -0.52 -28.86
N PRO A 640 0.05 -0.03 -28.52
CA PRO A 640 1.07 0.32 -29.50
C PRO A 640 1.48 -0.89 -30.35
N SER A 641 1.79 -0.67 -31.63
CA SER A 641 2.07 -1.75 -32.60
C SER A 641 3.26 -2.66 -32.27
N ARG A 642 4.15 -2.24 -31.35
CA ARG A 642 5.32 -3.02 -30.89
C ARG A 642 5.13 -3.71 -29.54
N THR A 643 3.99 -3.51 -28.88
CA THR A 643 3.70 -4.10 -27.56
C THR A 643 2.92 -5.39 -27.75
N GLN A 644 3.40 -6.49 -27.17
CA GLN A 644 2.68 -7.75 -27.18
C GLN A 644 1.43 -7.65 -26.30
N ALA A 645 0.30 -8.15 -26.81
CA ALA A 645 -0.93 -8.19 -26.05
C ALA A 645 -0.90 -9.29 -24.98
N ASP A 646 -1.31 -8.94 -23.77
CA ASP A 646 -1.42 -9.83 -22.60
C ASP A 646 -2.61 -9.41 -21.73
N HIS A 647 -2.87 -10.14 -20.63
CA HIS A 647 -3.98 -9.84 -19.72
C HIS A 647 -3.96 -8.38 -19.20
N SER A 648 -2.79 -7.76 -19.06
CA SER A 648 -2.63 -6.41 -18.50
C SER A 648 -2.94 -5.28 -19.50
N ASN A 649 -3.25 -5.61 -20.76
CA ASN A 649 -3.57 -4.63 -21.80
C ASN A 649 -4.64 -5.10 -22.79
N ALA A 650 -5.07 -6.37 -22.73
CA ALA A 650 -5.98 -7.01 -23.68
C ALA A 650 -7.31 -6.29 -23.87
N GLY A 651 -7.81 -5.57 -22.85
CA GLY A 651 -9.06 -4.81 -22.97
C GLY A 651 -9.02 -3.77 -24.09
N SER A 652 -7.83 -3.28 -24.45
CA SER A 652 -7.64 -2.30 -25.52
C SER A 652 -7.62 -2.90 -26.94
N LEU A 653 -7.78 -4.21 -27.09
CA LEU A 653 -8.00 -4.85 -28.38
C LEU A 653 -9.46 -4.74 -28.84
N MET A 654 -10.41 -4.52 -27.92
CA MET A 654 -11.83 -4.41 -28.23
C MET A 654 -12.20 -3.13 -28.97
N ASP A 655 -13.34 -3.13 -29.66
CA ASP A 655 -13.92 -1.88 -30.18
C ASP A 655 -14.50 -1.04 -29.03
N PHE A 656 -14.07 0.22 -28.95
CA PHE A 656 -14.52 1.14 -27.91
C PHE A 656 -15.88 1.79 -28.24
N ASN A 657 -16.34 1.68 -29.49
CA ASN A 657 -17.63 2.26 -29.90
C ASN A 657 -18.84 1.59 -29.24
N ASP A 658 -18.70 0.34 -28.80
CA ASP A 658 -19.76 -0.41 -28.11
C ASP A 658 -19.66 -0.31 -26.58
N MET A 659 -18.79 0.56 -26.05
CA MET A 659 -18.66 0.85 -24.62
C MET A 659 -19.38 2.14 -24.23
N SER A 660 -20.21 2.08 -23.18
CA SER A 660 -20.63 3.30 -22.46
C SER A 660 -19.55 3.64 -21.44
N TRP A 661 -18.68 4.61 -21.73
CA TRP A 661 -17.64 5.04 -20.77
C TRP A 661 -18.19 5.79 -19.56
N THR A 662 -19.42 6.30 -19.65
CA THR A 662 -20.13 6.90 -18.51
C THR A 662 -20.58 5.85 -17.51
N ASP A 663 -21.16 4.74 -18.00
CA ASP A 663 -21.70 3.67 -17.15
C ASP A 663 -20.70 2.52 -16.91
N GLY A 664 -19.57 2.55 -17.64
CA GLY A 664 -18.57 1.48 -17.66
C GLY A 664 -19.04 0.19 -18.34
N GLU A 665 -20.26 0.12 -18.87
CA GLU A 665 -20.86 -1.12 -19.37
C GLU A 665 -20.67 -1.32 -20.88
N HIS A 666 -20.39 -2.55 -21.30
CA HIS A 666 -20.42 -2.93 -22.70
C HIS A 666 -21.86 -3.10 -23.19
N LYS A 667 -22.15 -2.80 -24.46
CA LYS A 667 -23.49 -2.89 -25.07
C LYS A 667 -24.18 -4.24 -24.90
N LYS A 668 -23.41 -5.35 -24.86
CA LYS A 668 -23.93 -6.71 -24.60
C LYS A 668 -24.25 -7.02 -23.14
N LYS A 669 -23.87 -6.14 -22.20
CA LYS A 669 -24.14 -6.24 -20.75
C LYS A 669 -23.54 -7.46 -20.06
N TYR A 670 -22.59 -8.15 -20.69
CA TYR A 670 -21.85 -9.24 -20.05
C TYR A 670 -20.70 -8.74 -19.17
N MET A 671 -20.12 -7.59 -19.52
CA MET A 671 -18.95 -7.04 -18.84
C MET A 671 -19.11 -5.57 -18.51
N MET A 672 -18.44 -5.16 -17.44
CA MET A 672 -18.36 -3.78 -16.98
C MET A 672 -16.91 -3.46 -16.58
N VAL A 673 -16.50 -2.21 -16.85
CA VAL A 673 -15.24 -1.64 -16.42
C VAL A 673 -15.39 -1.10 -15.01
N HIS A 674 -14.53 -1.57 -14.11
CA HIS A 674 -14.39 -1.02 -12.77
C HIS A 674 -13.05 -0.31 -12.60
N MET A 675 -13.09 0.74 -11.79
CA MET A 675 -11.88 1.39 -11.30
C MET A 675 -11.04 0.37 -10.55
N HIS A 676 -9.72 0.51 -10.66
CA HIS A 676 -8.79 -0.34 -9.95
C HIS A 676 -7.81 0.55 -9.20
N PHE A 677 -7.71 0.34 -7.89
CA PHE A 677 -6.73 1.01 -7.06
C PHE A 677 -5.73 -0.02 -6.54
N SER A 678 -4.45 0.32 -6.60
CA SER A 678 -3.37 -0.47 -6.04
C SER A 678 -2.77 0.27 -4.87
N TRP A 679 -2.72 -0.41 -3.73
CA TRP A 679 -1.92 0.01 -2.59
C TRP A 679 -0.45 -0.15 -2.93
N VAL A 680 0.33 0.92 -2.81
CA VAL A 680 1.76 0.90 -3.07
C VAL A 680 2.48 1.34 -1.81
N HIS A 681 3.31 0.43 -1.27
CA HIS A 681 4.31 0.80 -0.29
C HIS A 681 5.54 1.35 -1.02
N ASN A 682 5.64 2.67 -1.11
CA ASN A 682 6.80 3.34 -1.70
C ASN A 682 7.56 4.09 -0.60
N ALA A 683 8.81 3.71 -0.35
CA ALA A 683 9.67 4.36 0.66
C ALA A 683 9.83 5.88 0.44
N ALA A 684 9.62 6.39 -0.77
CA ALA A 684 9.76 7.80 -1.12
C ALA A 684 8.43 8.59 -1.05
N GLN A 685 7.34 7.97 -1.51
CA GLN A 685 6.02 8.62 -1.63
C GLN A 685 5.10 8.33 -0.45
N GLY A 686 5.48 7.37 0.41
CA GLY A 686 4.65 6.88 1.50
C GLY A 686 3.67 5.82 1.03
N ASP A 687 2.99 5.27 2.02
CA ASP A 687 1.89 4.32 1.88
C ASP A 687 0.69 5.00 1.22
N SER A 688 0.39 4.63 -0.02
CA SER A 688 -0.66 5.30 -0.79
C SER A 688 -1.51 4.36 -1.65
N LEU A 689 -2.78 4.72 -1.76
CA LEU A 689 -3.76 4.13 -2.63
C LEU A 689 -3.71 4.85 -3.98
N THR A 690 -3.14 4.17 -4.97
CA THR A 690 -2.88 4.74 -6.29
C THR A 690 -3.83 4.17 -7.35
N PRO A 691 -4.38 5.01 -8.24
CA PRO A 691 -5.09 4.54 -9.42
C PRO A 691 -4.21 3.63 -10.29
N ALA A 692 -4.74 2.48 -10.65
CA ALA A 692 -4.11 1.49 -11.53
C ALA A 692 -4.92 1.36 -12.84
N LYS A 693 -4.56 0.41 -13.70
CA LYS A 693 -5.31 0.15 -14.93
C LYS A 693 -6.71 -0.37 -14.60
N PRO A 694 -7.80 0.23 -15.13
CA PRO A 694 -9.15 -0.27 -14.91
C PRO A 694 -9.32 -1.70 -15.41
N ARG A 695 -10.23 -2.45 -14.79
CA ARG A 695 -10.43 -3.88 -15.00
C ARG A 695 -11.81 -4.18 -15.57
N PHE A 696 -11.89 -5.14 -16.47
CA PHE A 696 -13.17 -5.72 -16.91
C PHE A 696 -13.57 -6.86 -15.99
N LEU A 697 -14.80 -6.84 -15.50
CA LEU A 697 -15.41 -7.92 -14.74
C LEU A 697 -16.75 -8.30 -15.35
N LEU A 698 -17.21 -9.52 -15.07
CA LEU A 698 -18.56 -9.93 -15.45
C LEU A 698 -19.62 -9.18 -14.63
N THR A 699 -20.74 -8.85 -15.26
CA THR A 699 -21.90 -8.26 -14.57
C THR A 699 -22.64 -9.26 -13.69
N LYS A 700 -22.55 -10.56 -14.02
CA LYS A 700 -23.19 -11.67 -13.30
C LYS A 700 -22.36 -12.96 -13.40
N PRO A 701 -22.46 -13.91 -12.45
CA PRO A 701 -21.83 -15.21 -12.57
C PRO A 701 -22.33 -15.96 -13.82
N ARG A 702 -21.42 -16.50 -14.62
CA ARG A 702 -21.75 -17.19 -15.88
C ARG A 702 -21.29 -18.65 -15.89
N ARG A 703 -22.14 -19.54 -16.40
CA ARG A 703 -21.80 -20.95 -16.59
C ARG A 703 -20.99 -21.14 -17.87
N LEU A 704 -19.90 -21.89 -17.76
CA LEU A 704 -19.02 -22.28 -18.85
C LEU A 704 -19.10 -23.79 -19.08
N GLN A 705 -18.98 -24.18 -20.34
CA GLN A 705 -18.86 -25.56 -20.79
C GLN A 705 -17.56 -25.72 -21.57
N GLY A 706 -16.72 -26.68 -21.17
CA GLY A 706 -15.42 -26.93 -21.74
C GLY A 706 -15.46 -27.12 -23.26
N GLY A 707 -14.52 -26.49 -23.95
CA GLY A 707 -14.39 -26.51 -25.41
C GLY A 707 -15.20 -25.44 -26.14
N ARG A 708 -16.22 -24.85 -25.50
CA ARG A 708 -17.06 -23.81 -26.12
C ARG A 708 -16.41 -22.43 -26.06
N CYS A 709 -16.81 -21.56 -27.00
CA CYS A 709 -16.46 -20.14 -27.01
C CYS A 709 -17.69 -19.27 -26.79
N TYR A 710 -17.55 -18.18 -26.03
CA TYR A 710 -18.63 -17.27 -25.68
C TYR A 710 -18.27 -15.85 -26.11
N LYS A 711 -19.11 -15.18 -26.90
CA LYS A 711 -18.86 -13.81 -27.35
C LYS A 711 -19.29 -12.79 -26.30
N LEU A 712 -18.36 -11.97 -25.84
CA LEU A 712 -18.62 -10.95 -24.81
C LEU A 712 -18.59 -9.53 -25.36
N ALA A 713 -17.76 -9.27 -26.39
CA ALA A 713 -17.73 -8.01 -27.14
C ALA A 713 -17.83 -8.27 -28.65
#